data_AF-A0A9D7KDE9-F1
#
_entry.id   AF-A0A9D7KDE9-F1
#
_cell.length_a   1.000
_cell.length_b   1.000
_cell.length_c   1.000
_cell.angle_alpha   90.00
_cell.angle_beta   90.00
_cell.angle_gamma   90.00
#
_symmetry.space_group_name_H-M   'P 1'
#
loop_
_entity.id
_entity.type
_entity.pdbx_description
1 polymer ?
#
loop_
_entity_poly.entity_id
_entity_poly.type
_entity_poly.pdbx_seq_one_letter_code
_entity_poly.pdbx_strand_id
1 'polypeptide(L)'
;METAATSSTNLDVNSIVNQLMTVERQPINKLNITEASFQTKLSAYGSIKGAVASFQTAMQNLGSAIKFTKLDAIPSDDTILSATASSIAVAGTYSLEVTSLAQAQKLVAAGQSSSTAAIGDGTPTTVTFDFGTINGGTLDPITKKYTGVTSFGSNGNGTKSITIDSSNNSLQGIRDAINAAKIGVTATIINDGSASPYRLALSSDNNGVSNSLKISVSGDTSVTNLLAHDPAATQNLSENVTATNANFKVNGVSVSKTSNSATDVIQGVTLNLKKITTTSTTVTVAHDNASVSNSVAGFVKAYNELAKTLKDISAYNPATKQAAILQGDSTVRSLQSQLRNALGSPVVGASGALTTLSQIGISFQKDGSLGLDTSKLNSAITNNVSDIASLFSAVGKGTDSLITFNSATSNTKAGSYAVNVTQIATQGNTVGNSAANTTITDTNKALDVTVNGVSASITLNAGIYTAQTLAAELQAKINGASPFSNAGITVAVTQNSGVLSVTSSSYGSKSSVTIGGAGVVDLLGAAPTQTAGVDVEGSIGGGTSTGSGQVLSNAQGLNITINGGALGDRGSVNYSNGYAFSLDIWTSTVLTTDGALASRTGGINNSIKDLGNRRAAIETRLVGIERRYRAQFSALDGMLSSMNQTSNYLTQQLAQLAKL
;
A
#
# COMPACT_ATOMS: atom_id res chain seq x y z
N MET A 1 -20.97 18.33 100.72
CA MET A 1 -20.65 18.92 99.40
C MET A 1 -20.30 17.74 98.50
N GLU A 2 -21.26 16.96 97.99
CA GLU A 2 -22.31 17.33 97.04
C GLU A 2 -21.75 18.18 95.89
N THR A 3 -21.19 17.49 94.90
CA THR A 3 -20.96 18.00 93.55
C THR A 3 -21.59 17.01 92.59
N ALA A 4 -22.54 17.52 91.82
CA ALA A 4 -23.43 16.82 90.92
C ALA A 4 -22.69 15.98 89.88
N ALA A 5 -23.05 14.70 89.77
CA ALA A 5 -22.93 13.97 88.52
C ALA A 5 -24.04 14.49 87.59
N THR A 6 -23.73 15.48 86.76
CA THR A 6 -24.55 15.83 85.62
C THR A 6 -24.55 14.65 84.65
N SER A 7 -25.68 13.95 84.55
CA SER A 7 -25.96 12.95 83.51
C SER A 7 -25.79 13.59 82.13
N SER A 8 -24.62 13.42 81.51
CA SER A 8 -24.42 13.68 80.09
C SER A 8 -24.77 12.41 79.32
N THR A 9 -26.07 12.19 79.08
CA THR A 9 -26.48 11.26 78.02
C THR A 9 -26.21 11.93 76.68
N ASN A 10 -24.93 12.03 76.26
CA ASN A 10 -24.65 12.31 74.86
C ASN A 10 -24.98 11.04 74.09
N LEU A 11 -26.23 10.91 73.61
CA LEU A 11 -26.55 9.95 72.57
C LEU A 11 -25.54 10.17 71.43
N ASP A 12 -24.87 9.11 70.96
CA ASP A 12 -24.02 9.21 69.77
C ASP A 12 -24.90 9.27 68.51
N VAL A 13 -25.55 10.43 68.35
CA VAL A 13 -26.46 10.73 67.25
C VAL A 13 -25.76 10.57 65.91
N ASN A 14 -24.45 10.86 65.84
CA ASN A 14 -23.68 10.70 64.61
C ASN A 14 -23.57 9.22 64.22
N SER A 15 -23.24 8.33 65.15
CA SER A 15 -23.17 6.89 64.88
C SER A 15 -24.53 6.30 64.49
N ILE A 16 -25.60 6.63 65.23
CA ILE A 16 -26.95 6.10 64.95
C ILE A 16 -27.48 6.58 63.60
N VAL A 17 -27.34 7.89 63.30
CA VAL A 17 -27.74 8.44 62.00
C VAL A 17 -26.93 7.79 60.88
N ASN A 18 -25.62 7.59 61.03
CA ASN A 18 -24.80 6.91 60.03
C ASN A 18 -25.23 5.46 59.77
N GLN A 19 -25.60 4.71 60.82
CA GLN A 19 -26.12 3.35 60.69
C GLN A 19 -27.47 3.31 59.95
N LEU A 20 -28.40 4.21 60.30
CA LEU A 20 -29.68 4.34 59.61
C LEU A 20 -29.49 4.74 58.15
N MET A 21 -28.60 5.69 57.87
CA MET A 21 -28.27 6.11 56.51
C MET A 21 -27.63 4.98 55.69
N THR A 22 -26.89 4.06 56.32
CA THR A 22 -26.36 2.87 55.64
C THR A 22 -27.47 1.92 55.17
N VAL A 23 -28.53 1.75 55.97
CA VAL A 23 -29.71 0.97 55.58
C VAL A 23 -30.50 1.69 54.47
N GLU A 24 -30.69 3.00 54.61
CA GLU A 24 -31.38 3.82 53.62
C GLU A 24 -30.63 3.87 52.26
N ARG A 25 -29.32 3.60 52.24
CA ARG A 25 -28.50 3.50 51.02
C ARG A 25 -28.56 2.14 50.31
N GLN A 26 -29.21 1.11 50.87
CA GLN A 26 -29.32 -0.21 50.23
C GLN A 26 -29.88 -0.18 48.79
N PRO A 27 -30.90 0.65 48.45
CA PRO A 27 -31.38 0.79 47.07
C PRO A 27 -30.30 1.30 46.11
N ILE A 28 -29.44 2.23 46.55
CA ILE A 28 -28.33 2.73 45.73
C ILE A 28 -27.34 1.60 45.44
N ASN A 29 -27.01 0.78 46.45
CA ASN A 29 -26.11 -0.36 46.27
C ASN A 29 -26.65 -1.35 45.22
N LYS A 30 -27.96 -1.61 45.22
CA LYS A 30 -28.61 -2.45 44.20
C LYS A 30 -28.51 -1.83 42.79
N LEU A 31 -28.72 -0.51 42.67
CA LEU A 31 -28.56 0.19 41.40
C LEU A 31 -27.10 0.15 40.91
N ASN A 32 -26.12 0.35 41.79
CA ASN A 32 -24.70 0.28 41.47
C ASN A 32 -24.29 -1.13 40.98
N ILE A 33 -24.77 -2.19 41.63
CA ILE A 33 -24.54 -3.57 41.18
C ILE A 33 -25.17 -3.80 39.80
N THR A 34 -26.36 -3.27 39.56
CA THR A 34 -27.05 -3.38 38.26
C THR A 34 -26.30 -2.63 37.17
N GLU A 35 -25.84 -1.41 37.46
CA GLU A 35 -25.04 -0.60 36.54
C GLU A 35 -23.72 -1.30 36.21
N ALA A 36 -23.01 -1.84 37.20
CA ALA A 36 -21.79 -2.60 36.99
C ALA A 36 -22.04 -3.82 36.07
N SER A 37 -23.17 -4.50 36.23
CA SER A 37 -23.58 -5.60 35.32
C SER A 37 -23.78 -5.11 33.89
N PHE A 38 -24.44 -3.96 33.68
CA PHE A 38 -24.62 -3.37 32.36
C PHE A 38 -23.32 -2.87 31.75
N GLN A 39 -22.41 -2.27 32.52
CA GLN A 39 -21.08 -1.89 32.04
C GLN A 39 -20.27 -3.14 31.62
N THR A 40 -20.36 -4.23 32.37
CA THR A 40 -19.69 -5.49 32.01
C THR A 40 -20.26 -6.06 30.70
N LYS A 41 -21.59 -6.00 30.51
CA LYS A 41 -22.23 -6.38 29.24
C LYS A 41 -21.75 -5.50 28.09
N LEU A 42 -21.65 -4.18 28.30
CA LEU A 42 -21.16 -3.25 27.29
C LEU A 42 -19.72 -3.58 26.89
N SER A 43 -18.84 -3.86 27.84
CA SER A 43 -17.47 -4.32 27.58
C SER A 43 -17.45 -5.63 26.80
N ALA A 44 -18.33 -6.59 27.13
CA ALA A 44 -18.43 -7.85 26.39
C ALA A 44 -18.86 -7.64 24.93
N TYR A 45 -19.84 -6.77 24.67
CA TYR A 45 -20.21 -6.38 23.30
C TYR A 45 -19.09 -5.62 22.58
N GLY A 46 -18.33 -4.81 23.31
CA GLY A 46 -17.11 -4.17 22.80
C GLY A 46 -16.08 -5.19 22.32
N SER A 47 -15.84 -6.25 23.10
CA SER A 47 -14.96 -7.36 22.71
C SER A 47 -15.46 -8.11 21.47
N ILE A 48 -16.78 -8.35 21.35
CA ILE A 48 -17.37 -8.91 20.12
C ILE A 48 -17.09 -8.00 18.94
N LYS A 49 -17.37 -6.70 19.08
CA LYS A 49 -17.16 -5.71 18.01
C LYS A 49 -15.69 -5.69 17.56
N GLY A 50 -14.76 -5.70 18.50
CA GLY A 50 -13.33 -5.80 18.21
C GLY A 50 -12.96 -7.08 17.47
N ALA A 51 -13.45 -8.24 17.91
CA ALA A 51 -13.18 -9.52 17.25
C ALA A 51 -13.79 -9.58 15.83
N VAL A 52 -14.99 -9.04 15.63
CA VAL A 52 -15.64 -8.96 14.31
C VAL A 52 -14.86 -8.02 13.38
N ALA A 53 -14.34 -6.89 13.88
CA ALA A 53 -13.50 -5.98 13.09
C ALA A 53 -12.14 -6.60 12.69
N SER A 54 -11.51 -7.35 13.59
CA SER A 54 -10.29 -8.12 13.27
C SER A 54 -10.57 -9.19 12.21
N PHE A 55 -11.72 -9.89 12.32
CA PHE A 55 -12.15 -10.86 11.33
C PHE A 55 -12.44 -10.21 9.97
N GLN A 56 -13.11 -9.04 9.97
CA GLN A 56 -13.35 -8.25 8.77
C GLN A 56 -12.03 -7.91 8.04
N THR A 57 -11.03 -7.44 8.79
CA THR A 57 -9.72 -7.11 8.22
C THR A 57 -9.06 -8.33 7.55
N ALA A 58 -9.17 -9.51 8.16
CA ALA A 58 -8.70 -10.75 7.54
C ALA A 58 -9.46 -11.10 6.25
N MET A 59 -10.77 -10.82 6.18
CA MET A 59 -11.61 -11.03 4.98
C MET A 59 -11.31 -10.07 3.85
N GLN A 60 -11.09 -8.79 4.15
CA GLN A 60 -10.67 -7.81 3.15
C GLN A 60 -9.30 -8.17 2.57
N ASN A 61 -8.38 -8.62 3.43
CA ASN A 61 -7.07 -9.10 3.00
C ASN A 61 -7.20 -10.34 2.10
N LEU A 62 -7.97 -11.35 2.50
CA LEU A 62 -8.11 -12.59 1.73
C LEU A 62 -8.94 -12.42 0.45
N GLY A 63 -9.91 -11.50 0.44
CA GLY A 63 -10.80 -11.22 -0.69
C GLY A 63 -10.15 -10.43 -1.83
N SER A 64 -8.90 -9.99 -1.69
CA SER A 64 -8.18 -9.26 -2.73
C SER A 64 -7.75 -10.18 -3.89
N ALA A 65 -8.42 -10.08 -5.04
CA ALA A 65 -8.17 -10.90 -6.22
C ALA A 65 -6.72 -10.85 -6.72
N ILE A 66 -6.06 -9.68 -6.61
CA ILE A 66 -4.67 -9.46 -7.03
C ILE A 66 -3.70 -10.42 -6.32
N LYS A 67 -4.00 -10.86 -5.10
CA LYS A 67 -3.14 -11.80 -4.36
C LYS A 67 -3.04 -13.16 -5.03
N PHE A 68 -4.07 -13.60 -5.74
CA PHE A 68 -4.10 -14.91 -6.39
C PHE A 68 -3.43 -14.91 -7.77
N THR A 69 -3.18 -13.73 -8.34
CA THR A 69 -2.49 -13.56 -9.63
C THR A 69 -1.10 -12.96 -9.46
N LYS A 70 -0.70 -12.60 -8.23
CA LYS A 70 0.61 -12.02 -7.94
C LYS A 70 1.71 -13.03 -8.25
N LEU A 71 2.71 -12.56 -8.99
CA LEU A 71 3.97 -13.26 -9.20
C LEU A 71 5.00 -12.77 -8.19
N ASP A 72 5.90 -13.67 -7.82
CA ASP A 72 7.09 -13.38 -7.03
C ASP A 72 8.34 -13.76 -7.82
N ALA A 73 9.47 -13.12 -7.52
CA ALA A 73 10.77 -13.46 -8.08
C ALA A 73 11.66 -14.00 -6.95
N ILE A 74 11.80 -15.31 -6.92
CA ILE A 74 12.42 -16.05 -5.82
C ILE A 74 13.88 -16.36 -6.19
N PRO A 75 14.87 -15.65 -5.63
CA PRO A 75 16.27 -16.02 -5.82
C PRO A 75 16.58 -17.33 -5.09
N SER A 76 17.46 -18.16 -5.64
CA SER A 76 17.97 -19.34 -4.94
C SER A 76 18.94 -19.02 -3.80
N ASP A 77 19.49 -17.80 -3.79
CA ASP A 77 20.35 -17.28 -2.71
C ASP A 77 20.07 -15.77 -2.50
N ASP A 78 19.41 -15.44 -1.38
CA ASP A 78 19.00 -14.08 -1.02
C ASP A 78 20.15 -13.20 -0.47
N THR A 79 21.30 -13.83 -0.19
CA THR A 79 22.52 -13.15 0.25
C THR A 79 23.30 -12.56 -0.92
N ILE A 80 23.10 -13.11 -2.12
CA ILE A 80 23.71 -12.64 -3.37
C ILE A 80 22.85 -11.58 -4.04
N LEU A 81 21.53 -11.75 -4.04
CA LEU A 81 20.60 -10.77 -4.60
C LEU A 81 19.24 -10.80 -3.91
N SER A 82 18.42 -9.79 -4.19
CA SER A 82 16.96 -9.88 -4.02
C SER A 82 16.28 -9.53 -5.32
N ALA A 83 15.14 -10.16 -5.59
CA ALA A 83 14.37 -9.88 -6.80
C ALA A 83 12.91 -9.58 -6.45
N THR A 84 12.24 -8.81 -7.29
CA THR A 84 10.79 -8.58 -7.24
C THR A 84 10.20 -8.74 -8.63
N ALA A 85 8.97 -9.27 -8.70
CA ALA A 85 8.21 -9.39 -9.95
C ALA A 85 6.99 -8.47 -9.95
N SER A 86 6.67 -7.95 -11.12
CA SER A 86 5.43 -7.22 -11.42
C SER A 86 4.43 -8.14 -12.13
N SER A 87 3.22 -7.63 -12.39
CA SER A 87 2.16 -8.38 -13.07
C SER A 87 2.44 -8.71 -14.53
N ILE A 88 3.42 -8.05 -15.17
CA ILE A 88 3.82 -8.33 -16.55
C ILE A 88 5.00 -9.31 -16.64
N ALA A 89 5.50 -9.78 -15.49
CA ALA A 89 6.59 -10.76 -15.48
C ALA A 89 6.10 -12.10 -16.04
N VAL A 90 7.00 -12.80 -16.73
CA VAL A 90 6.72 -14.15 -17.26
C VAL A 90 7.31 -15.19 -16.32
N ALA A 91 6.48 -16.15 -15.93
CA ALA A 91 6.88 -17.27 -15.08
C ALA A 91 7.99 -18.09 -15.75
N GLY A 92 9.01 -18.47 -14.98
CA GLY A 92 10.17 -19.18 -15.48
C GLY A 92 11.37 -19.05 -14.56
N THR A 93 12.40 -19.87 -14.80
CA THR A 93 13.66 -19.82 -14.07
C THR A 93 14.74 -19.20 -14.95
N TYR A 94 15.43 -18.21 -14.39
CA TYR A 94 16.50 -17.47 -15.06
C TYR A 94 17.81 -17.75 -14.33
N SER A 95 18.86 -18.16 -15.06
CA SER A 95 20.21 -18.26 -14.48
C SER A 95 20.84 -16.88 -14.39
N LEU A 96 21.63 -16.66 -13.34
CA LEU A 96 22.27 -15.39 -13.04
C LEU A 96 23.71 -15.62 -12.58
N GLU A 97 24.64 -14.87 -13.18
CA GLU A 97 26.06 -14.84 -12.80
C GLU A 97 26.49 -13.38 -12.64
N VAL A 98 26.85 -12.96 -11.44
CA VAL A 98 27.30 -11.60 -11.14
C VAL A 98 28.82 -11.56 -11.08
N THR A 99 29.43 -10.84 -12.03
CA THR A 99 30.89 -10.76 -12.18
C THR A 99 31.48 -9.51 -11.53
N SER A 100 30.75 -8.39 -11.52
CA SER A 100 31.14 -7.18 -10.80
C SER A 100 29.90 -6.43 -10.34
N LEU A 101 30.06 -5.66 -9.26
CA LEU A 101 29.04 -4.72 -8.79
C LEU A 101 29.31 -3.32 -9.32
N ALA A 102 28.23 -2.55 -9.44
CA ALA A 102 28.32 -1.14 -9.73
C ALA A 102 28.89 -0.39 -8.52
N GLN A 103 29.88 0.46 -8.77
CA GLN A 103 30.52 1.30 -7.76
C GLN A 103 30.57 2.74 -8.26
N ALA A 104 30.45 3.69 -7.32
CA ALA A 104 30.69 5.10 -7.56
C ALA A 104 32.16 5.42 -7.33
N GLN A 105 32.69 6.33 -8.16
CA GLN A 105 34.07 6.78 -8.02
C GLN A 105 34.26 7.53 -6.70
N LYS A 106 35.41 7.30 -6.04
CA LYS A 106 35.82 8.07 -4.85
C LYS A 106 37.21 8.67 -5.06
N LEU A 107 37.27 9.99 -5.01
CA LEU A 107 38.48 10.78 -5.14
C LEU A 107 38.88 11.36 -3.78
N VAL A 108 40.17 11.41 -3.48
CA VAL A 108 40.68 11.95 -2.22
C VAL A 108 41.77 12.98 -2.49
N ALA A 109 41.67 14.14 -1.85
CA ALA A 109 42.64 15.20 -1.97
C ALA A 109 43.88 14.98 -1.10
N ALA A 110 44.95 15.71 -1.42
CA ALA A 110 46.13 15.79 -0.56
C ALA A 110 45.75 16.35 0.83
N GLY A 111 46.40 15.83 1.87
CA GLY A 111 46.12 16.20 3.25
C GLY A 111 46.53 17.64 3.58
N GLN A 112 45.72 18.30 4.40
CA GLN A 112 45.95 19.64 4.92
C GLN A 112 46.16 19.59 6.44
N SER A 113 46.92 20.55 6.98
CA SER A 113 47.19 20.67 8.41
C SER A 113 45.97 21.11 9.22
N SER A 114 45.03 21.83 8.61
CA SER A 114 43.80 22.31 9.23
C SER A 114 42.60 22.15 8.30
N SER A 115 41.43 21.88 8.87
CA SER A 115 40.15 21.84 8.12
C SER A 115 39.49 23.21 7.97
N THR A 116 39.91 24.20 8.75
CA THR A 116 39.32 25.56 8.80
C THR A 116 40.25 26.64 8.26
N ALA A 117 41.54 26.34 8.09
CA ALA A 117 42.47 27.30 7.48
C ALA A 117 42.08 27.57 6.03
N ALA A 118 42.29 28.81 5.60
CA ALA A 118 42.09 29.22 4.22
C ALA A 118 43.08 28.50 3.29
N ILE A 119 42.58 28.10 2.13
CA ILE A 119 43.31 27.51 1.03
C ILE A 119 43.34 28.56 -0.08
N GLY A 120 44.55 28.97 -0.46
CA GLY A 120 44.75 30.06 -1.42
C GLY A 120 44.57 31.45 -0.83
N ASP A 121 44.50 32.46 -1.70
CA ASP A 121 44.44 33.87 -1.32
C ASP A 121 43.00 34.43 -1.25
N GLY A 122 42.00 33.62 -1.59
CA GLY A 122 40.59 34.00 -1.59
C GLY A 122 40.08 34.55 -2.92
N THR A 123 40.89 34.52 -3.99
CA THR A 123 40.46 34.85 -5.36
C THR A 123 39.25 33.99 -5.76
N PRO A 124 38.14 34.59 -6.26
CA PRO A 124 36.98 33.85 -6.73
C PRO A 124 37.37 32.78 -7.75
N THR A 125 37.08 31.54 -7.41
CA THR A 125 37.52 30.34 -8.12
C THR A 125 36.32 29.52 -8.53
N THR A 126 36.19 29.26 -9.82
CA THR A 126 35.14 28.40 -10.36
C THR A 126 35.64 26.96 -10.40
N VAL A 127 34.97 26.07 -9.68
CA VAL A 127 35.22 24.62 -9.71
C VAL A 127 34.10 23.98 -10.53
N THR A 128 34.45 23.34 -11.64
CA THR A 128 33.51 22.73 -12.59
C THR A 128 33.67 21.22 -12.60
N PHE A 129 32.56 20.53 -12.38
CA PHE A 129 32.42 19.09 -12.38
C PHE A 129 31.76 18.64 -13.69
N ASP A 130 32.41 17.70 -14.36
CA ASP A 130 31.89 16.96 -15.49
C ASP A 130 31.86 15.47 -15.14
N PHE A 131 30.85 14.77 -15.64
CA PHE A 131 30.64 13.35 -15.40
C PHE A 131 30.75 12.62 -16.73
N GLY A 132 31.44 11.49 -16.76
CA GLY A 132 31.73 10.82 -18.00
C GLY A 132 32.47 9.51 -17.84
N THR A 133 32.98 9.03 -18.97
CA THR A 133 33.76 7.81 -19.06
C THR A 133 35.22 8.12 -19.37
N ILE A 134 36.10 7.46 -18.65
CA ILE A 134 37.55 7.50 -18.87
C ILE A 134 37.86 6.51 -19.99
N ASN A 135 38.35 7.00 -21.13
CA ASN A 135 38.67 6.16 -22.28
C ASN A 135 40.18 5.85 -22.31
N GLY A 136 40.51 4.56 -22.28
CA GLY A 136 41.90 4.09 -22.25
C GLY A 136 42.58 4.32 -20.91
N GLY A 137 43.87 3.97 -20.86
CA GLY A 137 44.73 4.11 -19.69
C GLY A 137 44.55 3.03 -18.61
N THR A 138 45.50 3.02 -17.67
CA THR A 138 45.54 2.10 -16.53
C THR A 138 45.69 2.90 -15.26
N LEU A 139 44.87 2.59 -14.24
CA LEU A 139 45.01 3.14 -12.90
C LEU A 139 46.19 2.47 -12.19
N ASP A 140 47.16 3.26 -11.75
CA ASP A 140 48.26 2.76 -10.95
C ASP A 140 47.76 2.40 -9.53
N PRO A 141 47.98 1.16 -9.05
CA PRO A 141 47.42 0.70 -7.78
C PRO A 141 48.05 1.35 -6.55
N ILE A 142 49.24 1.97 -6.68
CA ILE A 142 49.97 2.63 -5.61
C ILE A 142 49.64 4.12 -5.59
N THR A 143 49.86 4.81 -6.72
CA THR A 143 49.66 6.26 -6.80
C THR A 143 48.19 6.65 -6.94
N LYS A 144 47.33 5.70 -7.33
CA LYS A 144 45.89 5.91 -7.56
C LYS A 144 45.62 6.99 -8.61
N LYS A 145 46.48 7.06 -9.63
CA LYS A 145 46.36 7.96 -10.78
C LYS A 145 46.40 7.18 -12.07
N TYR A 146 45.66 7.64 -13.08
CA TYR A 146 45.66 7.03 -14.40
C TYR A 146 46.91 7.44 -15.20
N THR A 147 47.39 6.51 -16.02
CA THR A 147 48.40 6.74 -17.05
C THR A 147 47.89 6.25 -18.40
N GLY A 148 48.16 6.98 -19.49
CA GLY A 148 47.79 6.56 -20.85
C GLY A 148 46.30 6.72 -21.21
N VAL A 149 45.54 7.56 -20.49
CA VAL A 149 44.16 7.91 -20.85
C VAL A 149 44.16 8.72 -22.14
N THR A 150 43.30 8.35 -23.10
CA THR A 150 43.24 9.01 -24.41
C THR A 150 42.24 10.16 -24.43
N SER A 151 41.15 10.05 -23.65
CA SER A 151 40.13 11.09 -23.53
C SER A 151 39.21 10.87 -22.32
N PHE A 152 38.53 11.93 -21.90
CA PHE A 152 37.38 11.87 -21.02
C PHE A 152 36.12 12.19 -21.83
N GLY A 153 35.23 11.21 -21.98
CA GLY A 153 33.97 11.38 -22.71
C GLY A 153 32.84 11.78 -21.77
N SER A 154 32.39 13.04 -21.82
CA SER A 154 31.26 13.52 -21.02
C SER A 154 30.00 12.70 -21.31
N ASN A 155 29.19 12.45 -20.28
CA ASN A 155 27.94 11.68 -20.38
C ASN A 155 26.76 12.50 -20.95
N GLY A 156 26.98 13.78 -21.27
CA GLY A 156 25.96 14.64 -21.90
C GLY A 156 24.96 15.26 -20.92
N ASN A 157 25.09 15.06 -19.61
CA ASN A 157 24.22 15.67 -18.59
C ASN A 157 24.58 17.13 -18.25
N GLY A 158 25.58 17.67 -18.94
CA GLY A 158 26.09 19.04 -18.76
C GLY A 158 26.98 19.20 -17.54
N THR A 159 27.90 20.17 -17.60
CA THR A 159 28.81 20.49 -16.49
C THR A 159 28.09 21.24 -15.37
N LYS A 160 28.52 21.03 -14.12
CA LYS A 160 28.00 21.74 -12.94
C LYS A 160 29.13 22.47 -12.25
N SER A 161 28.88 23.67 -11.74
CA SER A 161 29.95 24.49 -11.14
C SER A 161 29.55 25.06 -9.78
N ILE A 162 30.56 25.26 -8.93
CA ILE A 162 30.47 26.01 -7.68
C ILE A 162 31.51 27.13 -7.68
N THR A 163 31.27 28.14 -6.84
CA THR A 163 32.23 29.22 -6.62
C THR A 163 32.85 29.07 -5.23
N ILE A 164 34.18 29.11 -5.19
CA ILE A 164 34.98 29.17 -3.97
C ILE A 164 35.63 30.55 -3.89
N ASP A 165 35.46 31.27 -2.78
CA ASP A 165 36.02 32.59 -2.55
C ASP A 165 36.46 32.73 -1.07
N SER A 166 36.89 33.92 -0.66
CA SER A 166 37.35 34.18 0.71
C SER A 166 36.36 33.82 1.83
N SER A 167 35.07 33.65 1.54
CA SER A 167 34.05 33.28 2.52
C SER A 167 33.98 31.77 2.80
N ASN A 168 34.45 30.94 1.86
CA ASN A 168 34.29 29.49 1.91
C ASN A 168 35.55 28.70 1.45
N ASN A 169 36.69 29.35 1.28
CA ASN A 169 37.96 28.74 0.85
C ASN A 169 38.68 27.92 1.93
N SER A 170 37.97 27.22 2.82
CA SER A 170 38.54 26.21 3.73
C SER A 170 38.09 24.81 3.31
N LEU A 171 38.68 23.73 3.85
CA LEU A 171 38.17 22.38 3.55
C LEU A 171 36.70 22.22 3.96
N GLN A 172 36.30 22.81 5.10
CA GLN A 172 34.91 22.82 5.55
C GLN A 172 34.02 23.63 4.60
N GLY A 173 34.46 24.83 4.21
CA GLY A 173 33.69 25.67 3.28
C GLY A 173 33.55 25.04 1.89
N ILE A 174 34.60 24.42 1.35
CA ILE A 174 34.56 23.70 0.07
C ILE A 174 33.63 22.49 0.16
N ARG A 175 33.70 21.69 1.24
CA ARG A 175 32.77 20.58 1.48
C ARG A 175 31.33 21.06 1.48
N ASP A 176 31.05 22.13 2.22
CA ASP A 176 29.71 22.67 2.38
C ASP A 176 29.19 23.26 1.06
N ALA A 177 30.05 23.93 0.29
CA ALA A 177 29.71 24.44 -1.04
C ALA A 177 29.34 23.30 -2.03
N ILE A 178 30.12 22.20 -2.05
CA ILE A 178 29.82 21.04 -2.91
C ILE A 178 28.48 20.41 -2.52
N ASN A 179 28.30 20.12 -1.22
CA ASN A 179 27.09 19.45 -0.73
C ASN A 179 25.83 20.32 -0.85
N ALA A 180 25.95 21.63 -0.65
CA ALA A 180 24.84 22.57 -0.82
C ALA A 180 24.39 22.69 -2.29
N ALA A 181 25.33 22.56 -3.22
CA ALA A 181 25.05 22.69 -4.65
C ALA A 181 24.28 21.48 -5.24
N LYS A 182 24.29 20.32 -4.57
CA LYS A 182 23.59 19.08 -4.99
C LYS A 182 23.86 18.70 -6.44
N ILE A 183 25.14 18.74 -6.83
CA ILE A 183 25.60 18.59 -8.21
C ILE A 183 25.92 17.14 -8.62
N GLY A 184 25.49 16.14 -7.84
CA GLY A 184 25.82 14.73 -8.07
C GLY A 184 27.15 14.28 -7.48
N VAL A 185 27.75 15.09 -6.60
CA VAL A 185 28.95 14.77 -5.83
C VAL A 185 28.69 15.06 -4.36
N THR A 186 29.03 14.10 -3.51
CA THR A 186 29.05 14.28 -2.06
C THR A 186 30.49 14.44 -1.57
N ALA A 187 30.73 15.50 -0.80
CA ALA A 187 32.01 15.79 -0.17
C ALA A 187 32.00 15.50 1.34
N THR A 188 33.11 14.99 1.86
CA THR A 188 33.36 14.84 3.29
C THR A 188 34.82 15.10 3.63
N ILE A 189 35.13 15.28 4.92
CA ILE A 189 36.51 15.45 5.40
C ILE A 189 36.88 14.22 6.23
N ILE A 190 37.96 13.56 5.85
CA ILE A 190 38.54 12.41 6.56
C ILE A 190 39.75 12.91 7.33
N ASN A 191 39.85 12.56 8.61
CA ASN A 191 41.07 12.72 9.40
C ASN A 191 41.82 11.39 9.41
N ASP A 192 43.00 11.35 8.78
CA ASP A 192 43.82 10.14 8.64
C ASP A 192 44.90 9.99 9.74
N GLY A 193 45.01 10.96 10.66
CA GLY A 193 46.01 10.96 11.74
C GLY A 193 47.45 11.28 11.33
N SER A 194 47.70 11.64 10.06
CA SER A 194 49.03 12.02 9.58
C SER A 194 49.43 13.45 9.99
N ALA A 195 50.63 13.89 9.61
CA ALA A 195 51.11 15.26 9.87
C ALA A 195 50.30 16.36 9.16
N SER A 196 49.54 16.00 8.11
CA SER A 196 48.55 16.87 7.47
C SER A 196 47.24 16.09 7.37
N PRO A 197 46.51 15.98 8.49
CA PRO A 197 45.57 14.88 8.69
C PRO A 197 44.26 15.02 7.91
N TYR A 198 43.88 16.23 7.53
CA TYR A 198 42.55 16.51 6.98
C TYR A 198 42.54 16.38 5.45
N ARG A 199 41.76 15.44 4.92
CA ARG A 199 41.61 15.21 3.47
C ARG A 199 40.18 15.43 3.05
N LEU A 200 39.97 16.19 1.98
CA LEU A 200 38.68 16.24 1.30
C LEU A 200 38.51 14.93 0.50
N ALA A 201 37.43 14.22 0.76
CA ALA A 201 37.02 13.05 0.00
C ALA A 201 35.73 13.36 -0.76
N LEU A 202 35.73 13.08 -2.06
CA LEU A 202 34.63 13.30 -2.98
C LEU A 202 34.13 11.95 -3.47
N SER A 203 32.83 11.73 -3.40
CA SER A 203 32.17 10.56 -3.97
C SER A 203 31.19 11.03 -5.03
N SER A 204 31.18 10.37 -6.19
CA SER A 204 30.04 10.49 -7.10
C SER A 204 28.79 9.92 -6.39
N ASP A 205 27.64 10.55 -6.59
CA ASP A 205 26.36 10.05 -6.03
C ASP A 205 25.84 8.86 -6.83
N ASN A 206 26.30 8.73 -8.09
CA ASN A 206 25.88 7.69 -9.01
C ASN A 206 27.00 6.66 -9.24
N ASN A 207 26.60 5.39 -9.27
CA ASN A 207 27.50 4.30 -9.64
C ASN A 207 27.70 4.25 -11.17
N GLY A 208 28.69 3.48 -11.63
CA GLY A 208 28.86 3.17 -13.05
C GLY A 208 29.90 4.02 -13.77
N VAL A 209 30.52 3.43 -14.78
CA VAL A 209 31.69 3.98 -15.51
C VAL A 209 31.38 5.27 -16.28
N SER A 210 30.11 5.63 -16.46
CA SER A 210 29.66 6.89 -17.09
C SER A 210 29.53 8.04 -16.09
N ASN A 211 29.81 7.80 -14.82
CA ASN A 211 29.72 8.75 -13.72
C ASN A 211 31.07 8.97 -13.03
N SER A 212 32.18 8.70 -13.74
CA SER A 212 33.51 9.16 -13.33
C SER A 212 33.58 10.68 -13.45
N LEU A 213 34.39 11.29 -12.61
CA LEU A 213 34.50 12.74 -12.42
C LEU A 213 35.69 13.30 -13.17
N LYS A 214 35.45 14.44 -13.82
CA LYS A 214 36.47 15.40 -14.22
C LYS A 214 36.19 16.71 -13.49
N ILE A 215 37.19 17.22 -12.78
CA ILE A 215 37.12 18.45 -12.01
C ILE A 215 38.10 19.45 -12.59
N SER A 216 37.57 20.51 -13.19
CA SER A 216 38.35 21.62 -13.75
C SER A 216 38.23 22.83 -12.84
N VAL A 217 39.34 23.50 -12.56
CA VAL A 217 39.39 24.66 -11.65
C VAL A 217 39.96 25.85 -12.41
N SER A 218 39.31 27.01 -12.28
CA SER A 218 39.77 28.28 -12.87
C SER A 218 39.72 29.38 -11.81
N GLY A 219 40.87 29.97 -11.49
CA GLY A 219 41.03 30.97 -10.44
C GLY A 219 42.30 30.74 -9.62
N ASP A 220 42.15 30.56 -8.31
CA ASP A 220 43.24 30.36 -7.36
C ASP A 220 44.05 29.07 -7.62
N THR A 221 45.37 29.20 -7.57
CA THR A 221 46.31 28.10 -7.87
C THR A 221 46.38 27.05 -6.76
N SER A 222 46.17 27.42 -5.50
CA SER A 222 46.16 26.50 -4.36
C SER A 222 44.89 25.64 -4.37
N VAL A 223 43.74 26.23 -4.69
CA VAL A 223 42.48 25.49 -4.89
C VAL A 223 42.59 24.56 -6.11
N THR A 224 43.24 25.02 -7.19
CA THR A 224 43.55 24.18 -8.36
C THR A 224 44.42 22.99 -7.98
N ASN A 225 45.50 23.21 -7.21
CA ASN A 225 46.39 22.15 -6.73
C ASN A 225 45.70 21.18 -5.77
N LEU A 226 44.62 21.59 -5.11
CA LEU A 226 43.83 20.73 -4.25
C LEU A 226 42.82 19.88 -5.03
N LEU A 227 42.07 20.48 -5.96
CA LEU A 227 40.84 19.89 -6.51
C LEU A 227 40.93 19.48 -7.99
N ALA A 228 41.84 20.05 -8.78
CA ALA A 228 41.88 19.76 -10.21
C ALA A 228 42.18 18.28 -10.47
N HIS A 229 41.28 17.63 -11.21
CA HIS A 229 41.38 16.21 -11.53
C HIS A 229 40.79 15.96 -12.92
N ASP A 230 41.66 15.83 -13.90
CA ASP A 230 41.32 15.35 -15.24
C ASP A 230 42.07 14.04 -15.49
N PRO A 231 41.36 12.90 -15.63
CA PRO A 231 41.99 11.61 -15.89
C PRO A 231 42.92 11.60 -17.13
N ALA A 232 42.67 12.48 -18.12
CA ALA A 232 43.48 12.62 -19.32
C ALA A 232 44.61 13.67 -19.18
N ALA A 233 44.67 14.40 -18.07
CA ALA A 233 45.64 15.46 -17.82
C ALA A 233 46.06 15.51 -16.32
N THR A 234 45.95 16.67 -15.68
CA THR A 234 46.39 16.87 -14.29
C THR A 234 45.47 16.16 -13.31
N GLN A 235 46.02 15.23 -12.54
CA GLN A 235 45.32 14.48 -11.49
C GLN A 235 45.89 14.83 -10.11
N ASN A 236 45.32 15.82 -9.42
CA ASN A 236 45.74 16.17 -8.07
C ASN A 236 45.10 15.28 -7.00
N LEU A 237 43.90 14.77 -7.27
CA LEU A 237 43.19 13.81 -6.43
C LEU A 237 43.63 12.37 -6.72
N SER A 238 43.62 11.52 -5.69
CA SER A 238 43.83 10.07 -5.79
C SER A 238 42.49 9.32 -5.93
N GLU A 239 42.39 8.41 -6.88
CA GLU A 239 41.19 7.57 -7.08
C GLU A 239 41.24 6.29 -6.24
N ASN A 240 40.62 6.34 -5.07
CA ASN A 240 40.62 5.24 -4.11
C ASN A 240 39.61 4.14 -4.46
N VAL A 241 38.51 4.51 -5.13
CA VAL A 241 37.51 3.58 -5.66
C VAL A 241 37.20 3.99 -7.09
N THR A 242 37.32 3.05 -8.02
CA THR A 242 36.97 3.27 -9.42
C THR A 242 35.47 3.16 -9.63
N ALA A 243 34.94 3.98 -10.53
CA ALA A 243 33.58 3.75 -10.99
C ALA A 243 33.54 2.45 -11.81
N THR A 244 32.66 1.53 -11.44
CA THR A 244 32.45 0.27 -12.17
C THR A 244 30.97 0.10 -12.44
N ASN A 245 30.62 -0.55 -13.55
CA ASN A 245 29.26 -1.02 -13.80
C ASN A 245 29.03 -2.36 -13.07
N ALA A 246 27.76 -2.65 -12.79
CA ALA A 246 27.32 -3.99 -12.48
C ALA A 246 27.36 -4.81 -13.78
N ASN A 247 28.25 -5.80 -13.84
CA ASN A 247 28.36 -6.71 -14.98
C ASN A 247 27.92 -8.10 -14.55
N PHE A 248 26.95 -8.65 -15.25
CA PHE A 248 26.36 -9.94 -14.94
C PHE A 248 25.81 -10.61 -16.19
N LYS A 249 25.49 -11.90 -16.10
CA LYS A 249 24.85 -12.64 -17.19
C LYS A 249 23.49 -13.14 -16.74
N VAL A 250 22.50 -13.03 -17.61
CA VAL A 250 21.17 -13.63 -17.44
C VAL A 250 20.94 -14.64 -18.55
N ASN A 251 20.73 -15.92 -18.23
CA ASN A 251 20.63 -16.99 -19.24
C ASN A 251 21.80 -16.99 -20.25
N GLY A 252 23.00 -16.62 -19.79
CA GLY A 252 24.20 -16.49 -20.64
C GLY A 252 24.35 -15.16 -21.40
N VAL A 253 23.32 -14.30 -21.41
CA VAL A 253 23.37 -12.97 -22.05
C VAL A 253 24.07 -11.98 -21.13
N SER A 254 25.16 -11.38 -21.60
CA SER A 254 25.91 -10.36 -20.85
C SER A 254 25.14 -9.05 -20.74
N VAL A 255 25.06 -8.51 -19.52
CA VAL A 255 24.36 -7.29 -19.16
C VAL A 255 25.32 -6.39 -18.38
N SER A 256 25.32 -5.09 -18.72
CA SER A 256 26.05 -4.05 -17.98
C SER A 256 25.09 -2.95 -17.57
N LYS A 257 25.06 -2.63 -16.28
CA LYS A 257 24.20 -1.56 -15.71
C LYS A 257 25.02 -0.62 -14.84
N THR A 258 24.64 0.65 -14.84
CA THR A 258 25.27 1.67 -13.98
C THR A 258 24.88 1.51 -12.51
N SER A 259 23.82 0.75 -12.20
CA SER A 259 23.33 0.51 -10.83
C SER A 259 23.31 -0.98 -10.48
N ASN A 260 23.40 -1.27 -9.18
CA ASN A 260 23.16 -2.62 -8.64
C ASN A 260 21.67 -2.99 -8.59
N SER A 261 20.78 -2.02 -8.87
CA SER A 261 19.35 -2.26 -9.09
C SER A 261 19.04 -2.22 -10.59
N ALA A 262 18.66 -3.35 -11.16
CA ALA A 262 18.39 -3.52 -12.58
C ALA A 262 16.91 -3.87 -12.79
N THR A 263 16.14 -2.97 -13.41
CA THR A 263 14.67 -3.05 -13.54
C THR A 263 14.20 -3.49 -14.94
N ASP A 264 15.10 -3.50 -15.92
CA ASP A 264 14.82 -3.58 -17.36
C ASP A 264 15.58 -4.73 -18.04
N VAL A 265 16.03 -5.71 -17.27
CA VAL A 265 16.83 -6.84 -17.80
C VAL A 265 15.96 -8.05 -18.12
N ILE A 266 15.04 -8.37 -17.21
CA ILE A 266 13.99 -9.36 -17.41
C ILE A 266 12.69 -8.58 -17.35
N GLN A 267 11.83 -8.74 -18.35
CA GLN A 267 10.56 -8.00 -18.43
C GLN A 267 9.76 -8.21 -17.14
N GLY A 268 9.42 -7.11 -16.49
CA GLY A 268 8.63 -7.12 -15.26
C GLY A 268 9.35 -7.58 -14.00
N VAL A 269 10.67 -7.82 -14.03
CA VAL A 269 11.46 -8.24 -12.85
C VAL A 269 12.51 -7.19 -12.52
N THR A 270 12.60 -6.82 -11.25
CA THR A 270 13.69 -6.00 -10.72
C THR A 270 14.67 -6.87 -9.95
N LEU A 271 15.95 -6.80 -10.33
CA LEU A 271 17.06 -7.49 -9.67
C LEU A 271 17.87 -6.48 -8.84
N ASN A 272 18.13 -6.80 -7.58
CA ASN A 272 19.00 -6.02 -6.70
C ASN A 272 20.21 -6.85 -6.30
N LEU A 273 21.35 -6.56 -6.91
CA LEU A 273 22.60 -7.30 -6.76
C LEU A 273 23.32 -6.85 -5.48
N LYS A 274 23.72 -7.80 -4.64
CA LYS A 274 24.39 -7.53 -3.35
C LYS A 274 25.83 -8.03 -3.34
N LYS A 275 26.12 -9.14 -4.04
CA LYS A 275 27.44 -9.77 -4.08
C LYS A 275 27.75 -10.33 -5.46
N ILE A 276 29.04 -10.54 -5.72
CA ILE A 276 29.52 -11.33 -6.85
C ILE A 276 29.23 -12.82 -6.62
N THR A 277 28.99 -13.57 -7.70
CA THR A 277 28.76 -15.01 -7.67
C THR A 277 30.05 -15.77 -7.93
N THR A 278 30.29 -16.87 -7.22
CA THR A 278 31.35 -17.84 -7.53
C THR A 278 30.82 -19.03 -8.33
N THR A 279 29.54 -19.38 -8.14
CA THR A 279 28.77 -20.35 -8.92
C THR A 279 27.49 -19.71 -9.44
N SER A 280 27.00 -20.18 -10.59
CA SER A 280 25.74 -19.69 -11.17
C SER A 280 24.60 -19.85 -10.16
N THR A 281 23.79 -18.81 -9.99
CA THR A 281 22.57 -18.81 -9.15
C THR A 281 21.35 -18.67 -10.03
N THR A 282 20.15 -18.80 -9.47
CA THR A 282 18.90 -18.70 -10.24
C THR A 282 17.91 -17.75 -9.61
N VAL A 283 17.02 -17.22 -10.43
CA VAL A 283 15.83 -16.47 -10.02
C VAL A 283 14.64 -17.17 -10.65
N THR A 284 13.72 -17.65 -9.83
CA THR A 284 12.49 -18.30 -10.29
C THR A 284 11.32 -17.34 -10.14
N VAL A 285 10.69 -16.99 -11.25
CA VAL A 285 9.44 -16.24 -11.28
C VAL A 285 8.29 -17.23 -11.25
N ALA A 286 7.47 -17.17 -10.20
CA ALA A 286 6.33 -18.07 -9.99
C ALA A 286 5.21 -17.35 -9.24
N HIS A 287 4.02 -17.97 -9.13
CA HIS A 287 2.96 -17.44 -8.28
C HIS A 287 3.40 -17.36 -6.81
N ASP A 288 2.99 -16.28 -6.13
CA ASP A 288 3.25 -16.05 -4.71
C ASP A 288 2.36 -16.94 -3.83
N ASN A 289 2.67 -18.24 -3.82
CA ASN A 289 1.92 -19.25 -3.09
C ASN A 289 1.99 -19.04 -1.57
N ALA A 290 3.09 -18.46 -1.08
CA ALA A 290 3.30 -18.16 0.33
C ALA A 290 2.30 -17.10 0.83
N SER A 291 2.11 -16.02 0.08
CA SER A 291 1.13 -14.97 0.44
C SER A 291 -0.30 -15.51 0.48
N VAL A 292 -0.67 -16.39 -0.46
CA VAL A 292 -2.00 -17.03 -0.45
C VAL A 292 -2.15 -17.93 0.77
N SER A 293 -1.17 -18.80 1.03
CA SER A 293 -1.19 -19.72 2.19
C SER A 293 -1.29 -18.97 3.52
N ASN A 294 -0.49 -17.90 3.69
CA ASN A 294 -0.52 -17.05 4.88
C ASN A 294 -1.87 -16.33 5.06
N SER A 295 -2.49 -15.87 3.97
CA SER A 295 -3.79 -15.20 4.02
C SER A 295 -4.91 -16.17 4.43
N VAL A 296 -4.87 -17.40 3.90
CA VAL A 296 -5.83 -18.46 4.27
C VAL A 296 -5.64 -18.89 5.73
N ALA A 297 -4.39 -19.05 6.19
CA ALA A 297 -4.09 -19.32 7.60
C ALA A 297 -4.56 -18.16 8.50
N GLY A 298 -4.37 -16.91 8.08
CA GLY A 298 -4.85 -15.72 8.76
C GLY A 298 -6.37 -15.68 8.89
N PHE A 299 -7.10 -16.09 7.85
CA PHE A 299 -8.55 -16.28 7.92
C PHE A 299 -8.96 -17.31 8.98
N VAL A 300 -8.36 -18.51 8.94
CA VAL A 300 -8.68 -19.58 9.90
C VAL A 300 -8.40 -19.11 11.33
N LYS A 301 -7.27 -18.42 11.55
CA LYS A 301 -6.93 -17.83 12.84
C LYS A 301 -7.97 -16.80 13.30
N ALA A 302 -8.32 -15.84 12.45
CA ALA A 302 -9.26 -14.78 12.78
C ALA A 302 -10.67 -15.31 13.03
N TYR A 303 -11.11 -16.32 12.27
CA TYR A 303 -12.36 -17.05 12.56
C TYR A 303 -12.30 -17.70 13.95
N ASN A 304 -11.22 -18.42 14.25
CA ASN A 304 -11.07 -19.12 15.53
C ASN A 304 -11.01 -18.16 16.73
N GLU A 305 -10.37 -17.00 16.57
CA GLU A 305 -10.37 -15.93 17.56
C GLU A 305 -11.79 -15.38 17.78
N LEU A 306 -12.54 -15.08 16.72
CA LEU A 306 -13.94 -14.63 16.83
C LEU A 306 -14.84 -15.70 17.46
N ALA A 307 -14.74 -16.94 17.00
CA ALA A 307 -15.51 -18.07 17.53
C ALA A 307 -15.22 -18.29 19.01
N LYS A 308 -13.95 -18.18 19.41
CA LYS A 308 -13.54 -18.24 20.81
C LYS A 308 -14.13 -17.09 21.63
N THR A 309 -14.02 -15.85 21.18
CA THR A 309 -14.61 -14.69 21.88
C THR A 309 -16.12 -14.87 22.06
N LEU A 310 -16.84 -15.27 21.00
CA LEU A 310 -18.28 -15.51 21.08
C LEU A 310 -18.62 -16.64 22.05
N LYS A 311 -17.79 -17.70 22.11
CA LYS A 311 -17.97 -18.82 23.05
C LYS A 311 -17.69 -18.39 24.49
N ASP A 312 -16.55 -17.76 24.76
CA ASP A 312 -16.10 -17.42 26.12
C ASP A 312 -17.08 -16.48 26.83
N ILE A 313 -17.70 -15.54 26.10
CA ILE A 313 -18.68 -14.59 26.66
C ILE A 313 -20.11 -15.13 26.76
N SER A 314 -20.41 -16.27 26.12
CA SER A 314 -21.77 -16.83 26.04
C SER A 314 -21.90 -18.28 26.51
N ALA A 315 -20.83 -18.87 27.03
CA ALA A 315 -20.81 -20.24 27.52
C ALA A 315 -21.14 -20.35 29.02
N TYR A 316 -21.65 -21.52 29.38
CA TYR A 316 -21.81 -21.94 30.77
C TYR A 316 -20.62 -22.81 31.14
N ASN A 317 -19.94 -22.50 32.25
CA ASN A 317 -18.85 -23.30 32.77
C ASN A 317 -19.42 -24.35 33.76
N PRO A 318 -19.45 -25.64 33.41
CA PRO A 318 -20.00 -26.67 34.30
C PRO A 318 -19.17 -26.89 35.56
N ALA A 319 -17.86 -26.63 35.52
CA ALA A 319 -16.95 -26.83 36.64
C ALA A 319 -17.14 -25.77 37.73
N THR A 320 -17.26 -24.50 37.33
CA THR A 320 -17.51 -23.40 38.28
C THR A 320 -18.99 -23.15 38.54
N LYS A 321 -19.88 -23.80 37.77
CA LYS A 321 -21.33 -23.56 37.74
C LYS A 321 -21.68 -22.09 37.47
N GLN A 322 -20.84 -21.40 36.70
CA GLN A 322 -21.02 -19.98 36.38
C GLN A 322 -21.40 -19.80 34.90
N ALA A 323 -22.43 -18.99 34.68
CA ALA A 323 -22.80 -18.51 33.36
C ALA A 323 -21.92 -17.32 32.96
N ALA A 324 -21.45 -17.28 31.72
CA ALA A 324 -20.83 -16.09 31.17
C ALA A 324 -21.85 -14.95 31.03
N ILE A 325 -21.34 -13.72 30.92
CA ILE A 325 -22.14 -12.48 30.99
C ILE A 325 -23.23 -12.37 29.90
N LEU A 326 -23.04 -13.00 28.74
CA LEU A 326 -24.00 -13.07 27.64
C LEU A 326 -24.55 -14.48 27.40
N GLN A 327 -24.50 -15.35 28.42
CA GLN A 327 -25.18 -16.65 28.36
C GLN A 327 -26.66 -16.43 28.01
N GLY A 328 -27.14 -17.14 26.99
CA GLY A 328 -28.54 -17.04 26.59
C GLY A 328 -28.87 -15.81 25.74
N ASP A 329 -27.90 -14.96 25.37
CA ASP A 329 -28.17 -13.83 24.49
C ASP A 329 -28.49 -14.29 23.05
N SER A 330 -29.62 -13.82 22.51
CA SER A 330 -30.10 -14.20 21.17
C SER A 330 -29.24 -13.61 20.06
N THR A 331 -28.65 -12.42 20.27
CA THR A 331 -27.81 -11.77 19.25
C THR A 331 -26.53 -12.58 19.05
N VAL A 332 -25.86 -13.00 20.12
CA VAL A 332 -24.64 -13.83 20.07
C VAL A 332 -24.92 -15.16 19.37
N ARG A 333 -26.01 -15.85 19.72
CA ARG A 333 -26.41 -17.09 19.05
C ARG A 333 -26.71 -16.90 17.57
N SER A 334 -27.39 -15.81 17.21
CA SER A 334 -27.69 -15.48 15.82
C SER A 334 -26.41 -15.29 15.01
N LEU A 335 -25.43 -14.54 15.54
CA LEU A 335 -24.12 -14.35 14.89
C LEU A 335 -23.39 -15.68 14.68
N GLN A 336 -23.34 -16.53 15.71
CA GLN A 336 -22.71 -17.85 15.63
C GLN A 336 -23.39 -18.78 14.60
N SER A 337 -24.70 -18.68 14.44
CA SER A 337 -25.45 -19.47 13.45
C SER A 337 -25.26 -18.92 12.03
N GLN A 338 -25.34 -17.61 11.85
CA GLN A 338 -25.11 -16.95 10.56
C GLN A 338 -23.71 -17.23 10.03
N LEU A 339 -22.69 -17.11 10.89
CA LEU A 339 -21.29 -17.36 10.52
C LEU A 339 -21.07 -18.83 10.11
N ARG A 340 -21.62 -19.79 10.86
CA ARG A 340 -21.51 -21.22 10.50
C ARG A 340 -22.26 -21.55 9.21
N ASN A 341 -23.45 -20.99 9.01
CA ASN A 341 -24.21 -21.20 7.78
C ASN A 341 -23.51 -20.61 6.55
N ALA A 342 -22.91 -19.42 6.71
CA ALA A 342 -22.16 -18.75 5.64
C ALA A 342 -20.95 -19.59 5.19
N LEU A 343 -20.23 -20.20 6.13
CA LEU A 343 -19.05 -21.02 5.85
C LEU A 343 -19.37 -22.46 5.40
N GLY A 344 -20.54 -22.99 5.79
CA GLY A 344 -20.98 -24.34 5.43
C GLY A 344 -21.67 -24.44 4.06
N SER A 345 -22.10 -23.31 3.50
CA SER A 345 -22.79 -23.28 2.21
C SER A 345 -21.78 -23.26 1.05
N PRO A 346 -22.01 -24.00 -0.05
CA PRO A 346 -21.15 -23.93 -1.23
C PRO A 346 -21.23 -22.56 -1.89
N VAL A 347 -20.10 -22.09 -2.43
CA VAL A 347 -20.02 -20.81 -3.15
C VAL A 347 -20.69 -20.94 -4.51
N VAL A 348 -21.69 -20.10 -4.76
CA VAL A 348 -22.38 -20.01 -6.04
C VAL A 348 -21.52 -19.25 -7.05
N GLY A 349 -21.53 -19.68 -8.32
CA GLY A 349 -20.82 -19.00 -9.40
C GLY A 349 -19.31 -19.24 -9.41
N ALA A 350 -18.79 -20.11 -8.55
CA ALA A 350 -17.42 -20.58 -8.62
C ALA A 350 -17.21 -21.33 -9.95
N SER A 351 -16.24 -20.88 -10.74
CA SER A 351 -16.02 -21.31 -12.11
C SER A 351 -15.15 -22.57 -12.26
N GLY A 352 -15.02 -23.35 -11.19
CA GLY A 352 -14.06 -24.45 -11.09
C GLY A 352 -14.50 -25.55 -10.13
N ALA A 353 -13.62 -26.50 -9.84
CA ALA A 353 -13.95 -27.69 -9.04
C ALA A 353 -14.12 -27.35 -7.54
N LEU A 354 -13.54 -26.23 -7.09
CA LEU A 354 -13.55 -25.79 -5.71
C LEU A 354 -14.77 -24.90 -5.45
N THR A 355 -15.74 -25.45 -4.71
CA THR A 355 -16.98 -24.77 -4.29
C THR A 355 -17.13 -24.73 -2.76
N THR A 356 -16.34 -25.51 -2.01
CA THR A 356 -16.39 -25.57 -0.54
C THR A 356 -15.00 -25.43 0.10
N LEU A 357 -14.98 -24.94 1.34
CA LEU A 357 -13.75 -24.82 2.15
C LEU A 357 -13.07 -26.19 2.42
N SER A 358 -13.84 -27.26 2.52
CA SER A 358 -13.31 -28.60 2.78
C SER A 358 -12.41 -29.13 1.67
N GLN A 359 -12.65 -28.72 0.42
CA GLN A 359 -11.86 -29.12 -0.74
C GLN A 359 -10.45 -28.52 -0.74
N ILE A 360 -10.24 -27.40 -0.03
CA ILE A 360 -8.93 -26.77 0.16
C ILE A 360 -8.31 -27.08 1.54
N GLY A 361 -8.87 -28.06 2.26
CA GLY A 361 -8.35 -28.49 3.56
C GLY A 361 -8.85 -27.70 4.77
N ILE A 362 -9.90 -26.88 4.64
CA ILE A 362 -10.49 -26.14 5.76
C ILE A 362 -11.79 -26.81 6.20
N SER A 363 -11.86 -27.26 7.45
CA SER A 363 -13.02 -27.99 7.96
C SER A 363 -13.37 -27.62 9.39
N PHE A 364 -14.65 -27.71 9.73
CA PHE A 364 -15.11 -27.58 11.11
C PHE A 364 -14.65 -28.75 11.98
N GLN A 365 -14.16 -28.41 13.16
CA GLN A 365 -13.87 -29.35 14.24
C GLN A 365 -15.09 -29.54 15.15
N LYS A 366 -15.05 -30.58 15.99
CA LYS A 366 -16.14 -30.92 16.93
C LYS A 366 -16.51 -29.79 17.88
N ASP A 367 -15.58 -28.89 18.17
CA ASP A 367 -15.77 -27.74 19.06
C ASP A 367 -16.27 -26.48 18.35
N GLY A 368 -16.46 -26.52 17.02
CA GLY A 368 -16.88 -25.39 16.19
C GLY A 368 -15.75 -24.51 15.67
N SER A 369 -14.49 -24.80 16.00
CA SER A 369 -13.32 -24.16 15.40
C SER A 369 -13.09 -24.66 13.96
N LEU A 370 -12.31 -23.91 13.16
CA LEU A 370 -11.81 -24.34 11.86
C LEU A 370 -10.40 -24.94 12.02
N GLY A 371 -10.19 -26.12 11.42
CA GLY A 371 -8.86 -26.68 11.18
C GLY A 371 -8.39 -26.41 9.75
N LEU A 372 -7.07 -26.36 9.57
CA LEU A 372 -6.42 -26.20 8.27
C LEU A 372 -5.43 -27.36 8.02
N ASP A 373 -5.67 -28.12 6.96
CA ASP A 373 -4.73 -29.06 6.37
C ASP A 373 -3.86 -28.34 5.35
N THR A 374 -2.63 -27.99 5.76
CA THR A 374 -1.68 -27.24 4.92
C THR A 374 -1.23 -28.02 3.69
N SER A 375 -1.25 -29.35 3.72
CA SER A 375 -0.86 -30.18 2.58
C SER A 375 -1.89 -30.12 1.46
N LYS A 376 -3.19 -30.19 1.80
CA LYS A 376 -4.30 -30.00 0.86
C LYS A 376 -4.35 -28.58 0.33
N LEU A 377 -4.13 -27.59 1.19
CA LEU A 377 -4.08 -26.19 0.76
C LEU A 377 -2.95 -25.96 -0.25
N ASN A 378 -1.73 -26.41 0.04
CA ASN A 378 -0.58 -26.23 -0.86
C ASN A 378 -0.80 -26.97 -2.20
N SER A 379 -1.43 -28.15 -2.17
CA SER A 379 -1.80 -28.89 -3.38
C SER A 379 -2.85 -28.15 -4.21
N ALA A 380 -3.85 -27.53 -3.55
CA ALA A 380 -4.86 -26.73 -4.22
C ALA A 380 -4.27 -25.44 -4.80
N ILE A 381 -3.36 -24.77 -4.08
CA ILE A 381 -2.68 -23.55 -4.56
C ILE A 381 -1.85 -23.86 -5.81
N THR A 382 -1.09 -24.96 -5.78
CA THR A 382 -0.21 -25.32 -6.91
C THR A 382 -0.98 -25.66 -8.18
N ASN A 383 -2.11 -26.35 -8.05
CA ASN A 383 -2.84 -26.87 -9.21
C ASN A 383 -4.03 -25.99 -9.64
N ASN A 384 -4.64 -25.24 -8.73
CA ASN A 384 -5.94 -24.59 -8.93
C ASN A 384 -6.03 -23.20 -8.28
N VAL A 385 -4.96 -22.38 -8.31
CA VAL A 385 -4.95 -21.05 -7.67
C VAL A 385 -6.11 -20.15 -8.10
N SER A 386 -6.51 -20.21 -9.37
CA SER A 386 -7.64 -19.44 -9.90
C SER A 386 -9.00 -19.87 -9.33
N ASP A 387 -9.15 -21.15 -9.00
CA ASP A 387 -10.35 -21.66 -8.34
C ASP A 387 -10.37 -21.26 -6.86
N ILE A 388 -9.21 -21.18 -6.21
CA ILE A 388 -9.10 -20.61 -4.85
C ILE A 388 -9.47 -19.13 -4.85
N ALA A 389 -9.05 -18.38 -5.87
CA ALA A 389 -9.47 -16.98 -6.04
C ALA A 389 -11.01 -16.90 -6.11
N SER A 390 -11.64 -17.78 -6.90
CA SER A 390 -13.11 -17.86 -7.01
C SER A 390 -13.79 -18.29 -5.71
N LEU A 391 -13.12 -19.06 -4.86
CA LEU A 391 -13.63 -19.52 -3.58
C LEU A 391 -13.66 -18.39 -2.53
N PHE A 392 -12.72 -17.45 -2.57
CA PHE A 392 -12.59 -16.42 -1.53
C PHE A 392 -12.93 -15.01 -2.00
N SER A 393 -12.63 -14.65 -3.24
CA SER A 393 -12.72 -13.29 -3.77
C SER A 393 -13.86 -13.12 -4.78
N ALA A 394 -14.28 -11.86 -4.97
CA ALA A 394 -15.25 -11.47 -5.96
C ALA A 394 -14.62 -11.46 -7.36
N VAL A 395 -14.77 -12.54 -8.11
CA VAL A 395 -14.14 -12.72 -9.43
C VAL A 395 -15.09 -13.36 -10.43
N GLY A 396 -14.92 -12.99 -11.70
CA GLY A 396 -15.58 -13.63 -12.83
C GLY A 396 -14.60 -14.43 -13.69
N LYS A 397 -15.09 -15.52 -14.29
CA LYS A 397 -14.36 -16.29 -15.31
C LYS A 397 -15.28 -16.57 -16.49
N GLY A 398 -14.85 -16.16 -17.68
CA GLY A 398 -15.49 -16.53 -18.93
C GLY A 398 -15.26 -18.00 -19.27
N THR A 399 -16.25 -18.66 -19.85
CA THR A 399 -16.07 -19.98 -20.46
C THR A 399 -15.33 -19.90 -21.80
N ASP A 400 -15.34 -18.74 -22.43
CA ASP A 400 -14.58 -18.42 -23.63
C ASP A 400 -13.26 -17.72 -23.26
N SER A 401 -12.14 -18.18 -23.83
CA SER A 401 -10.79 -17.66 -23.58
C SER A 401 -10.59 -16.23 -24.09
N LEU A 402 -11.44 -15.75 -24.99
CA LEU A 402 -11.43 -14.38 -25.50
C LEU A 402 -12.28 -13.42 -24.65
N ILE A 403 -12.91 -13.90 -23.57
CA ILE A 403 -13.62 -13.06 -22.60
C ILE A 403 -12.76 -12.90 -21.34
N THR A 404 -12.44 -11.66 -21.02
CA THR A 404 -11.74 -11.30 -19.77
C THR A 404 -12.69 -10.59 -18.83
N PHE A 405 -12.81 -11.07 -17.58
CA PHE A 405 -13.53 -10.34 -16.54
C PHE A 405 -12.72 -9.13 -16.08
N ASN A 406 -13.32 -7.94 -16.07
CA ASN A 406 -12.67 -6.73 -15.57
C ASN A 406 -13.08 -6.41 -14.14
N SER A 407 -14.38 -6.32 -13.90
CA SER A 407 -14.91 -5.91 -12.59
C SER A 407 -16.38 -6.25 -12.43
N ALA A 408 -16.81 -6.21 -11.17
CA ALA A 408 -18.19 -6.31 -10.75
C ALA A 408 -18.50 -5.22 -9.72
N THR A 409 -19.72 -4.72 -9.69
CA THR A 409 -20.20 -3.84 -8.62
C THR A 409 -20.77 -4.64 -7.45
N SER A 410 -21.01 -4.00 -6.30
CA SER A 410 -21.67 -4.60 -5.13
C SER A 410 -23.11 -5.08 -5.41
N ASN A 411 -23.74 -4.62 -6.49
CA ASN A 411 -25.07 -5.07 -6.91
C ASN A 411 -25.05 -6.40 -7.69
N THR A 412 -23.86 -6.83 -8.13
CA THR A 412 -23.70 -8.04 -8.93
C THR A 412 -23.96 -9.26 -8.07
N LYS A 413 -24.87 -10.14 -8.51
CA LYS A 413 -25.18 -11.39 -7.83
C LYS A 413 -24.28 -12.50 -8.34
N ALA A 414 -23.84 -13.38 -7.44
CA ALA A 414 -23.11 -14.57 -7.85
C ALA A 414 -24.01 -15.44 -8.77
N GLY A 415 -23.45 -15.95 -9.86
CA GLY A 415 -24.20 -16.71 -10.87
C GLY A 415 -23.50 -16.82 -12.22
N SER A 416 -24.17 -17.47 -13.17
CA SER A 416 -23.70 -17.61 -14.56
C SER A 416 -24.44 -16.65 -15.47
N TYR A 417 -23.70 -15.86 -16.23
CA TYR A 417 -24.24 -14.83 -17.12
C TYR A 417 -23.89 -15.17 -18.57
N ALA A 418 -24.88 -15.58 -19.37
CA ALA A 418 -24.67 -15.84 -20.79
C ALA A 418 -24.20 -14.58 -21.53
N VAL A 419 -23.23 -14.71 -22.42
CA VAL A 419 -22.67 -13.62 -23.22
C VAL A 419 -22.97 -13.87 -24.69
N ASN A 420 -23.57 -12.88 -25.33
CA ASN A 420 -23.78 -12.87 -26.78
C ASN A 420 -23.20 -11.57 -27.35
N VAL A 421 -22.49 -11.64 -28.47
CA VAL A 421 -21.80 -10.51 -29.09
C VAL A 421 -22.34 -10.30 -30.49
N THR A 422 -22.88 -9.11 -30.75
CA THR A 422 -23.47 -8.72 -32.03
C THR A 422 -22.54 -7.86 -32.88
N GLN A 423 -21.54 -7.22 -32.27
CA GLN A 423 -20.49 -6.45 -32.95
C GLN A 423 -19.18 -6.55 -32.17
N ILE A 424 -18.06 -6.75 -32.86
CA ILE A 424 -16.72 -6.71 -32.26
C ILE A 424 -16.16 -5.30 -32.39
N ALA A 425 -15.48 -4.83 -31.35
CA ALA A 425 -14.84 -3.54 -31.38
C ALA A 425 -13.72 -3.50 -32.44
N THR A 426 -13.60 -2.39 -33.16
CA THR A 426 -12.52 -2.17 -34.14
C THR A 426 -11.70 -0.95 -33.76
N GLN A 427 -10.50 -0.85 -34.34
CA GLN A 427 -9.63 0.30 -34.20
C GLN A 427 -9.86 1.27 -35.36
N GLY A 428 -9.72 2.57 -35.10
CA GLY A 428 -9.71 3.59 -36.12
C GLY A 428 -8.42 3.54 -36.94
N ASN A 429 -8.54 3.68 -38.25
CA ASN A 429 -7.42 3.50 -39.18
C ASN A 429 -7.50 4.49 -40.36
N THR A 430 -6.35 4.99 -40.78
CA THR A 430 -6.16 5.73 -42.03
C THR A 430 -5.30 4.91 -42.97
N VAL A 431 -5.86 4.53 -44.12
CA VAL A 431 -5.15 3.79 -45.16
C VAL A 431 -4.90 4.71 -46.35
N GLY A 432 -3.65 4.79 -46.78
CA GLY A 432 -3.31 5.47 -48.02
C GLY A 432 -3.98 4.80 -49.23
N ASN A 433 -4.15 5.53 -50.31
CA ASN A 433 -4.72 4.98 -51.55
C ASN A 433 -3.71 4.86 -52.70
N SER A 434 -2.44 5.17 -52.42
CA SER A 434 -1.31 5.07 -53.34
C SER A 434 -0.05 4.69 -52.57
N ALA A 435 0.97 4.19 -53.28
CA ALA A 435 2.26 3.90 -52.67
C ALA A 435 2.93 5.20 -52.19
N ALA A 436 3.48 5.18 -50.99
CA ALA A 436 4.12 6.35 -50.40
C ALA A 436 5.39 6.75 -51.17
N ASN A 437 5.56 8.06 -51.38
CA ASN A 437 6.83 8.62 -51.81
C ASN A 437 7.88 8.36 -50.73
N THR A 438 8.90 7.59 -51.08
CA THR A 438 9.95 7.20 -50.13
C THR A 438 11.06 8.24 -49.99
N THR A 439 10.99 9.35 -50.73
CA THR A 439 11.95 10.46 -50.62
C THR A 439 11.32 11.60 -49.84
N ILE A 440 11.80 11.81 -48.62
CA ILE A 440 11.35 12.87 -47.71
C ILE A 440 12.24 14.11 -47.88
N THR A 441 11.62 15.23 -48.20
CA THR A 441 12.24 16.53 -48.44
C THR A 441 11.50 17.62 -47.64
N ASP A 442 11.94 18.88 -47.74
CA ASP A 442 11.30 19.99 -47.03
C ASP A 442 9.83 20.23 -47.42
N THR A 443 9.39 19.76 -48.60
CA THR A 443 8.01 19.95 -49.07
C THR A 443 7.03 18.93 -48.50
N ASN A 444 7.49 17.75 -48.08
CA ASN A 444 6.62 16.64 -47.68
C ASN A 444 6.93 16.03 -46.29
N LYS A 445 7.89 16.61 -45.55
CA LYS A 445 8.26 16.14 -44.21
C LYS A 445 7.28 16.49 -43.09
N ALA A 446 6.38 17.46 -43.30
CA ALA A 446 5.45 17.93 -42.27
C ALA A 446 4.05 17.31 -42.43
N LEU A 447 3.54 16.73 -41.35
CA LEU A 447 2.20 16.15 -41.29
C LEU A 447 1.46 16.67 -40.06
N ASP A 448 0.16 16.95 -40.24
CA ASP A 448 -0.76 17.23 -39.15
C ASP A 448 -1.54 15.96 -38.84
N VAL A 449 -1.37 15.43 -37.65
CA VAL A 449 -1.94 14.14 -37.26
C VAL A 449 -2.94 14.38 -36.15
N THR A 450 -4.14 13.83 -36.30
CA THR A 450 -5.16 13.77 -35.24
C THR A 450 -5.43 12.31 -34.90
N VAL A 451 -5.21 11.92 -33.64
CA VAL A 451 -5.49 10.57 -33.15
C VAL A 451 -6.41 10.68 -31.93
N ASN A 452 -7.54 9.96 -31.96
CA ASN A 452 -8.53 9.93 -30.89
C ASN A 452 -8.98 11.33 -30.41
N GLY A 453 -9.03 12.30 -31.33
CA GLY A 453 -9.40 13.70 -31.05
C GLY A 453 -8.26 14.62 -30.56
N VAL A 454 -7.04 14.10 -30.36
CA VAL A 454 -5.84 14.92 -30.04
C VAL A 454 -5.08 15.20 -31.32
N SER A 455 -4.63 16.44 -31.53
CA SER A 455 -3.88 16.84 -32.73
C SER A 455 -2.43 17.21 -32.41
N ALA A 456 -1.51 16.86 -33.30
CA ALA A 456 -0.12 17.27 -33.26
C ALA A 456 0.45 17.39 -34.68
N SER A 457 1.29 18.41 -34.89
CA SER A 457 2.12 18.48 -36.09
C SER A 457 3.43 17.72 -35.83
N ILE A 458 3.80 16.84 -36.75
CA ILE A 458 5.05 16.09 -36.71
C ILE A 458 5.94 16.45 -37.89
N THR A 459 7.25 16.24 -37.73
CA THR A 459 8.22 16.42 -38.80
C THR A 459 9.10 15.18 -38.93
N LEU A 460 9.03 14.56 -40.10
CA LEU A 460 9.88 13.43 -40.48
C LEU A 460 11.30 13.92 -40.78
N ASN A 461 12.30 13.06 -40.58
CA ASN A 461 13.66 13.39 -41.00
C ASN A 461 13.76 13.34 -42.54
N ALA A 462 14.52 14.26 -43.14
CA ALA A 462 14.73 14.25 -44.59
C ALA A 462 15.67 13.09 -44.98
N GLY A 463 15.40 12.43 -46.11
CA GLY A 463 16.18 11.30 -46.57
C GLY A 463 15.43 10.38 -47.54
N ILE A 464 16.11 9.32 -47.97
CA ILE A 464 15.53 8.26 -48.82
C ILE A 464 15.26 7.05 -47.94
N TYR A 465 14.02 6.59 -47.94
CA TYR A 465 13.53 5.48 -47.15
C TYR A 465 13.17 4.29 -48.04
N THR A 466 12.95 3.15 -47.40
CA THR A 466 12.07 2.10 -47.93
C THR A 466 10.68 2.32 -47.34
N ALA A 467 9.62 1.79 -47.95
CA ALA A 467 8.28 1.92 -47.37
C ALA A 467 8.20 1.35 -45.92
N GLN A 468 8.97 0.30 -45.62
CA GLN A 468 9.08 -0.25 -44.27
C GLN A 468 9.77 0.69 -43.28
N THR A 469 10.91 1.29 -43.68
CA THR A 469 11.63 2.23 -42.80
C THR A 469 10.92 3.56 -42.67
N LEU A 470 10.15 3.98 -43.69
CA LEU A 470 9.27 5.14 -43.62
C LEU A 470 8.10 4.90 -42.66
N ALA A 471 7.48 3.71 -42.69
CA ALA A 471 6.45 3.35 -41.72
C ALA A 471 6.98 3.41 -40.27
N ALA A 472 8.19 2.89 -40.03
CA ALA A 472 8.84 2.93 -38.73
C ALA A 472 9.15 4.38 -38.27
N GLU A 473 9.68 5.22 -39.18
CA GLU A 473 9.92 6.64 -38.91
C GLU A 473 8.61 7.38 -38.57
N LEU A 474 7.56 7.18 -39.36
CA LEU A 474 6.25 7.80 -39.13
C LEU A 474 5.67 7.38 -37.77
N GLN A 475 5.74 6.08 -37.45
CA GLN A 475 5.30 5.57 -36.15
C GLN A 475 6.07 6.20 -35.00
N ALA A 476 7.40 6.28 -35.11
CA ALA A 476 8.25 6.87 -34.07
C ALA A 476 7.95 8.36 -33.86
N LYS A 477 7.73 9.12 -34.94
CA LYS A 477 7.42 10.55 -34.87
C LYS A 477 6.03 10.83 -34.31
N ILE A 478 5.02 10.03 -34.66
CA ILE A 478 3.68 10.13 -34.06
C ILE A 478 3.76 9.76 -32.58
N ASN A 479 4.25 8.57 -32.23
CA ASN A 479 4.25 8.11 -30.84
C ASN A 479 5.18 8.94 -29.93
N GLY A 480 6.19 9.60 -30.50
CA GLY A 480 7.10 10.49 -29.77
C GLY A 480 6.58 11.93 -29.60
N ALA A 481 5.54 12.35 -30.32
CA ALA A 481 5.04 13.72 -30.23
C ALA A 481 4.40 13.97 -28.86
N SER A 482 4.77 15.08 -28.21
CA SER A 482 4.36 15.37 -26.83
C SER A 482 2.84 15.39 -26.59
N PRO A 483 1.96 15.84 -27.52
CA PRO A 483 0.52 15.74 -27.30
C PRO A 483 0.03 14.29 -27.18
N PHE A 484 0.65 13.35 -27.91
CA PHE A 484 0.27 11.93 -27.89
C PHE A 484 0.90 11.18 -26.73
N SER A 485 2.21 11.35 -26.52
CA SER A 485 2.93 10.66 -25.44
C SER A 485 2.44 11.09 -24.06
N ASN A 486 2.12 12.37 -23.85
CA ASN A 486 1.51 12.85 -22.61
C ASN A 486 0.08 12.31 -22.38
N ALA A 487 -0.66 12.04 -23.47
CA ALA A 487 -2.00 11.47 -23.42
C ALA A 487 -2.02 9.93 -23.41
N GLY A 488 -0.86 9.28 -23.49
CA GLY A 488 -0.75 7.82 -23.60
C GLY A 488 -1.31 7.25 -24.91
N ILE A 489 -1.43 8.07 -25.95
CA ILE A 489 -1.95 7.69 -27.26
C ILE A 489 -0.80 7.14 -28.11
N THR A 490 -1.03 5.99 -28.75
CA THR A 490 -0.07 5.41 -29.69
C THR A 490 -0.78 4.93 -30.95
N VAL A 491 -0.02 4.82 -32.02
CA VAL A 491 -0.43 4.22 -33.29
C VAL A 491 0.53 3.10 -33.70
N ALA A 492 0.02 2.19 -34.51
CA ALA A 492 0.81 1.25 -35.29
C ALA A 492 0.79 1.69 -36.76
N VAL A 493 1.96 1.78 -37.39
CA VAL A 493 2.08 2.07 -38.83
C VAL A 493 2.58 0.82 -39.54
N THR A 494 1.81 0.37 -40.52
CA THR A 494 2.14 -0.79 -41.35
C THR A 494 2.15 -0.38 -42.82
N GLN A 495 2.71 -1.23 -43.69
CA GLN A 495 2.68 -1.02 -45.12
C GLN A 495 2.40 -2.32 -45.86
N ASN A 496 1.58 -2.24 -46.90
CA ASN A 496 1.33 -3.34 -47.82
C ASN A 496 1.56 -2.86 -49.25
N SER A 497 2.53 -3.45 -49.95
CA SER A 497 2.90 -3.05 -51.32
C SER A 497 3.19 -1.54 -51.47
N GLY A 498 3.83 -0.92 -50.46
CA GLY A 498 4.16 0.50 -50.45
C GLY A 498 3.06 1.43 -49.94
N VAL A 499 1.83 0.93 -49.75
CA VAL A 499 0.70 1.71 -49.21
C VAL A 499 0.75 1.69 -47.69
N LEU A 500 0.85 2.87 -47.07
CA LEU A 500 0.89 3.01 -45.61
C LEU A 500 -0.50 2.91 -44.99
N SER A 501 -0.59 2.28 -43.81
CA SER A 501 -1.77 2.23 -42.96
C SER A 501 -1.39 2.65 -41.55
N VAL A 502 -2.11 3.61 -40.98
CA VAL A 502 -1.90 4.13 -39.63
C VAL A 502 -3.11 3.82 -38.77
N THR A 503 -2.94 2.88 -37.84
CA THR A 503 -4.00 2.37 -36.97
C THR A 503 -3.80 2.87 -35.54
N SER A 504 -4.84 3.42 -34.92
CA SER A 504 -4.83 3.76 -33.50
C SER A 504 -4.74 2.50 -32.65
N SER A 505 -3.93 2.50 -31.59
CA SER A 505 -3.85 1.36 -30.66
C SER A 505 -5.13 1.19 -29.83
N SER A 506 -5.99 2.21 -29.78
CA SER A 506 -7.27 2.15 -29.03
C SER A 506 -8.38 1.49 -29.85
N TYR A 507 -9.34 0.88 -29.17
CA TYR A 507 -10.55 0.31 -29.78
C TYR A 507 -11.77 1.18 -29.48
N GLY A 508 -12.79 1.10 -30.33
CA GLY A 508 -14.08 1.74 -30.08
C GLY A 508 -14.39 2.95 -30.94
N SER A 509 -15.57 3.53 -30.73
CA SER A 509 -16.06 4.73 -31.45
C SER A 509 -15.17 5.96 -31.29
N LYS A 510 -14.42 6.04 -30.18
CA LYS A 510 -13.42 7.10 -29.95
C LYS A 510 -12.12 6.88 -30.72
N SER A 511 -11.88 5.67 -31.20
CA SER A 511 -10.68 5.33 -31.94
C SER A 511 -10.77 5.91 -33.34
N SER A 512 -9.89 6.85 -33.64
CA SER A 512 -9.85 7.54 -34.93
C SER A 512 -8.43 7.98 -35.25
N VAL A 513 -8.09 7.98 -36.53
CA VAL A 513 -6.85 8.54 -37.04
C VAL A 513 -7.22 9.42 -38.22
N THR A 514 -6.66 10.62 -38.27
CA THR A 514 -6.75 11.54 -39.41
C THR A 514 -5.35 12.10 -39.64
N ILE A 515 -4.90 12.10 -40.89
CA ILE A 515 -3.59 12.64 -41.26
C ILE A 515 -3.82 13.66 -42.38
N GLY A 516 -3.25 14.83 -42.21
CA GLY A 516 -3.27 15.95 -43.14
C GLY A 516 -1.91 16.64 -43.22
N GLY A 517 -1.90 17.90 -43.67
CA GLY A 517 -0.68 18.67 -43.88
C GLY A 517 -0.08 18.49 -45.29
N ALA A 518 1.00 19.22 -45.57
CA ALA A 518 1.59 19.29 -46.91
C ALA A 518 2.13 17.94 -47.43
N GLY A 519 2.62 17.07 -46.54
CA GLY A 519 3.15 15.76 -46.91
C GLY A 519 2.12 14.66 -47.16
N VAL A 520 0.83 14.89 -46.87
CA VAL A 520 -0.17 13.80 -46.88
C VAL A 520 -0.36 13.19 -48.27
N VAL A 521 -0.36 14.00 -49.33
CA VAL A 521 -0.59 13.51 -50.70
C VAL A 521 0.57 12.64 -51.15
N ASP A 522 1.80 13.04 -50.82
CA ASP A 522 3.01 12.30 -51.15
C ASP A 522 3.09 10.97 -50.37
N LEU A 523 2.65 10.95 -49.10
CA LEU A 523 2.83 9.80 -48.22
C LEU A 523 1.63 8.84 -48.19
N LEU A 524 0.41 9.33 -48.37
CA LEU A 524 -0.84 8.56 -48.24
C LEU A 524 -1.74 8.67 -49.49
N GLY A 525 -1.36 9.47 -50.49
CA GLY A 525 -2.15 9.71 -51.69
C GLY A 525 -3.27 10.74 -51.51
N ALA A 526 -3.96 11.07 -52.60
CA ALA A 526 -5.03 12.07 -52.60
C ALA A 526 -6.32 11.50 -51.99
N ALA A 527 -6.70 11.95 -50.79
CA ALA A 527 -7.84 11.46 -50.01
C ALA A 527 -7.67 10.01 -49.47
N PRO A 528 -6.83 9.80 -48.45
CA PRO A 528 -6.73 8.51 -47.77
C PRO A 528 -8.07 8.08 -47.16
N THR A 529 -8.30 6.76 -47.11
CA THR A 529 -9.52 6.19 -46.51
C THR A 529 -9.39 6.20 -45.00
N GLN A 530 -10.30 6.91 -44.34
CA GLN A 530 -10.34 7.03 -42.89
C GLN A 530 -11.56 6.28 -42.37
N THR A 531 -11.32 5.24 -41.58
CA THR A 531 -12.36 4.43 -40.95
C THR A 531 -12.28 4.63 -39.45
N ALA A 532 -13.36 5.13 -38.84
CA ALA A 532 -13.46 5.20 -37.39
C ALA A 532 -13.63 3.79 -36.80
N GLY A 533 -13.12 3.59 -35.58
CA GLY A 533 -13.39 2.37 -34.83
C GLY A 533 -14.86 2.28 -34.44
N VAL A 534 -15.33 1.08 -34.13
CA VAL A 534 -16.66 0.83 -33.54
C VAL A 534 -16.51 0.15 -32.19
N ASP A 535 -17.47 0.38 -31.28
CA ASP A 535 -17.52 -0.28 -29.99
C ASP A 535 -18.04 -1.72 -30.10
N VAL A 536 -17.70 -2.56 -29.12
CA VAL A 536 -18.32 -3.88 -28.98
C VAL A 536 -19.82 -3.73 -28.70
N GLU A 537 -20.66 -4.57 -29.30
CA GLU A 537 -22.09 -4.64 -28.97
C GLU A 537 -22.48 -6.07 -28.60
N GLY A 538 -23.43 -6.21 -27.69
CA GLY A 538 -23.85 -7.51 -27.22
C GLY A 538 -24.73 -7.45 -25.97
N SER A 539 -24.90 -8.61 -25.33
CA SER A 539 -25.64 -8.77 -24.09
C SER A 539 -24.89 -9.65 -23.09
N ILE A 540 -25.06 -9.36 -21.80
CA ILE A 540 -24.58 -10.14 -20.67
C ILE A 540 -25.78 -10.49 -19.78
N GLY A 541 -26.03 -11.78 -19.57
CA GLY A 541 -27.18 -12.29 -18.82
C GLY A 541 -28.52 -12.06 -19.52
N GLY A 542 -28.53 -11.92 -20.85
CA GLY A 542 -29.74 -11.70 -21.66
C GLY A 542 -30.34 -10.29 -21.59
N GLY A 543 -29.72 -9.36 -20.84
CA GLY A 543 -30.11 -7.95 -20.79
C GLY A 543 -29.32 -7.07 -21.76
N THR A 544 -29.83 -5.86 -22.01
CA THR A 544 -29.09 -4.83 -22.77
C THR A 544 -27.77 -4.51 -22.08
N SER A 545 -26.68 -4.48 -22.84
CA SER A 545 -25.35 -4.11 -22.34
C SER A 545 -24.80 -2.93 -23.14
N THR A 546 -24.01 -2.10 -22.48
CA THR A 546 -23.37 -0.92 -23.07
C THR A 546 -21.95 -1.29 -23.48
N GLY A 547 -21.61 -1.03 -24.74
CA GLY A 547 -20.26 -1.16 -25.27
C GLY A 547 -19.44 0.10 -25.09
N SER A 548 -18.15 -0.05 -24.77
CA SER A 548 -17.16 1.02 -24.83
C SER A 548 -15.80 0.42 -25.15
N GLY A 549 -15.29 0.67 -26.36
CA GLY A 549 -14.14 -0.06 -26.89
C GLY A 549 -14.43 -1.56 -26.90
N GLN A 550 -13.50 -2.35 -26.36
CA GLN A 550 -13.68 -3.79 -26.21
C GLN A 550 -14.47 -4.19 -24.95
N VAL A 551 -14.86 -3.24 -24.11
CA VAL A 551 -15.54 -3.52 -22.84
C VAL A 551 -17.05 -3.52 -23.03
N LEU A 552 -17.69 -4.58 -22.57
CA LEU A 552 -19.14 -4.74 -22.50
C LEU A 552 -19.57 -4.70 -21.02
N SER A 553 -20.53 -3.83 -20.72
CA SER A 553 -21.01 -3.53 -19.36
C SER A 553 -22.51 -3.75 -19.23
N ASN A 554 -22.98 -4.43 -18.19
CA ASN A 554 -24.42 -4.61 -17.96
C ASN A 554 -24.95 -3.81 -16.76
N ALA A 555 -26.28 -3.71 -16.66
CA ALA A 555 -26.96 -2.99 -15.58
C ALA A 555 -26.77 -3.66 -14.20
N GLN A 556 -26.45 -4.96 -14.17
CA GLN A 556 -26.14 -5.70 -12.95
C GLN A 556 -24.72 -5.35 -12.42
N GLY A 557 -23.94 -4.60 -13.20
CA GLY A 557 -22.63 -4.09 -12.82
C GLY A 557 -21.45 -4.99 -13.18
N LEU A 558 -21.63 -5.97 -14.07
CA LEU A 558 -20.54 -6.75 -14.67
C LEU A 558 -19.92 -6.00 -15.83
N ASN A 559 -18.59 -5.95 -15.83
CA ASN A 559 -17.78 -5.42 -16.92
C ASN A 559 -16.82 -6.51 -17.42
N ILE A 560 -16.88 -6.80 -18.71
CA ILE A 560 -16.03 -7.80 -19.36
C ILE A 560 -15.42 -7.23 -20.64
N THR A 561 -14.22 -7.67 -20.98
CA THR A 561 -13.53 -7.31 -22.22
C THR A 561 -13.65 -8.46 -23.21
N ILE A 562 -14.02 -8.14 -24.45
CA ILE A 562 -14.09 -9.07 -25.57
C ILE A 562 -12.88 -8.86 -26.48
N ASN A 563 -11.94 -9.80 -26.47
CA ASN A 563 -10.67 -9.72 -27.19
C ASN A 563 -10.76 -10.13 -28.68
N GLY A 564 -11.95 -10.02 -29.30
CA GLY A 564 -12.21 -10.42 -30.68
C GLY A 564 -12.95 -11.76 -30.82
N GLY A 565 -12.93 -12.36 -32.01
CA GLY A 565 -13.55 -13.65 -32.34
C GLY A 565 -14.88 -13.54 -33.12
N ALA A 566 -15.57 -14.66 -33.29
CA ALA A 566 -16.85 -14.71 -34.02
C ALA A 566 -17.98 -14.00 -33.26
N LEU A 567 -18.98 -13.55 -34.03
CA LEU A 567 -20.25 -13.02 -33.50
C LEU A 567 -21.18 -14.16 -33.07
N GLY A 568 -22.14 -13.85 -32.19
CA GLY A 568 -23.11 -14.80 -31.66
C GLY A 568 -22.83 -15.19 -30.21
N ASP A 569 -23.20 -16.42 -29.85
CA ASP A 569 -23.08 -16.94 -28.49
C ASP A 569 -21.62 -17.21 -28.11
N ARG A 570 -21.19 -16.62 -27.00
CA ARG A 570 -19.80 -16.68 -26.48
C ARG A 570 -19.71 -17.41 -25.14
N GLY A 571 -20.69 -18.27 -24.85
CA GLY A 571 -20.80 -18.99 -23.58
C GLY A 571 -21.25 -18.09 -22.44
N SER A 572 -20.67 -18.25 -21.25
CA SER A 572 -21.07 -17.52 -20.04
C SER A 572 -19.89 -16.99 -19.25
N VAL A 573 -20.14 -15.95 -18.46
CA VAL A 573 -19.25 -15.47 -17.40
C VAL A 573 -19.81 -15.94 -16.07
N ASN A 574 -19.07 -16.83 -15.41
CA ASN A 574 -19.39 -17.30 -14.07
C ASN A 574 -18.79 -16.32 -13.07
N TYR A 575 -19.63 -15.63 -12.31
CA TYR A 575 -19.23 -14.67 -11.31
C TYR A 575 -19.48 -15.22 -9.91
N SER A 576 -18.42 -15.26 -9.11
CA SER A 576 -18.45 -15.66 -7.70
C SER A 576 -18.21 -14.45 -6.83
N ASN A 577 -18.92 -14.35 -5.71
CA ASN A 577 -18.57 -13.43 -4.64
C ASN A 577 -17.49 -14.02 -3.72
N GLY A 578 -17.42 -15.35 -3.57
CA GLY A 578 -16.51 -16.01 -2.63
C GLY A 578 -16.87 -15.82 -1.16
N TYR A 579 -16.22 -16.60 -0.29
CA TYR A 579 -16.44 -16.54 1.16
C TYR A 579 -15.96 -15.22 1.77
N ALA A 580 -14.78 -14.72 1.38
CA ALA A 580 -14.19 -13.56 2.06
C ALA A 580 -15.02 -12.29 1.79
N PHE A 581 -15.47 -12.07 0.56
CA PHE A 581 -16.40 -10.97 0.25
C PHE A 581 -17.72 -11.11 1.00
N SER A 582 -18.32 -12.30 1.01
CA SER A 582 -19.62 -12.54 1.68
C SER A 582 -19.51 -12.30 3.19
N LEU A 583 -18.39 -12.69 3.80
CA LEU A 583 -18.10 -12.49 5.21
C LEU A 583 -17.73 -11.02 5.51
N ASP A 584 -17.07 -10.31 4.60
CA ASP A 584 -16.83 -8.87 4.72
C ASP A 584 -18.16 -8.06 4.70
N ILE A 585 -19.11 -8.43 3.83
CA ILE A 585 -20.46 -7.84 3.85
C ILE A 585 -21.19 -8.16 5.16
N TRP A 586 -21.11 -9.41 5.61
CA TRP A 586 -21.73 -9.81 6.87
C TRP A 586 -21.14 -9.06 8.06
N THR A 587 -19.81 -8.99 8.17
CA THR A 587 -19.14 -8.24 9.24
C THR A 587 -19.45 -6.75 9.16
N SER A 588 -19.49 -6.16 7.95
CA SER A 588 -19.94 -4.77 7.75
C SER A 588 -21.33 -4.56 8.31
N THR A 589 -22.28 -5.45 7.99
CA THR A 589 -23.66 -5.41 8.48
C THR A 589 -23.71 -5.46 10.01
N VAL A 590 -22.92 -6.34 10.63
CA VAL A 590 -22.83 -6.51 12.08
C VAL A 590 -22.20 -5.28 12.76
N LEU A 591 -21.24 -4.63 12.11
CA LEU A 591 -20.49 -3.48 12.63
C LEU A 591 -21.15 -2.12 12.35
N THR A 592 -22.18 -2.07 11.50
CA THR A 592 -22.91 -0.84 11.17
C THR A 592 -23.43 -0.13 12.42
N THR A 593 -23.54 1.19 12.32
CA THR A 593 -24.08 2.05 13.38
C THR A 593 -25.55 1.80 13.69
N ASP A 594 -26.30 1.24 12.73
CA ASP A 594 -27.73 0.91 12.87
C ASP A 594 -27.98 -0.60 13.03
N GLY A 595 -26.91 -1.41 13.16
CA GLY A 595 -26.98 -2.85 13.26
C GLY A 595 -27.50 -3.37 14.60
N ALA A 596 -27.76 -4.68 14.66
CA ALA A 596 -28.27 -5.34 15.87
C ALA A 596 -27.38 -5.15 17.11
N LEU A 597 -26.05 -5.13 16.93
CA LEU A 597 -25.10 -4.86 18.01
C LEU A 597 -25.21 -3.42 18.51
N ALA A 598 -25.30 -2.45 17.59
CA ALA A 598 -25.43 -1.04 17.93
C ALA A 598 -26.76 -0.75 18.65
N SER A 599 -27.86 -1.35 18.18
CA SER A 599 -29.16 -1.28 18.86
C SER A 599 -29.07 -1.83 20.30
N ARG A 600 -28.41 -2.98 20.47
CA ARG A 600 -28.25 -3.63 21.78
C ARG A 600 -27.37 -2.83 22.74
N THR A 601 -26.23 -2.30 22.28
CA THR A 601 -25.36 -1.45 23.11
C THR A 601 -26.02 -0.10 23.41
N GLY A 602 -26.76 0.48 22.46
CA GLY A 602 -27.57 1.67 22.67
C GLY A 602 -28.64 1.47 23.75
N GLY A 603 -29.36 0.36 23.74
CA GLY A 603 -30.33 0.01 24.79
C GLY A 603 -29.69 -0.15 26.17
N ILE A 604 -28.50 -0.75 26.25
CA ILE A 604 -27.75 -0.89 27.51
C ILE A 604 -27.29 0.48 28.02
N ASN A 605 -26.76 1.35 27.15
CA ASN A 605 -26.36 2.71 27.51
C ASN A 605 -27.54 3.54 28.03
N ASN A 606 -28.70 3.43 27.39
CA ASN A 606 -29.92 4.09 27.87
C ASN A 606 -30.34 3.57 29.26
N SER A 607 -30.19 2.26 29.50
CA SER A 607 -30.48 1.66 30.81
C SER A 607 -29.50 2.15 31.88
N ILE A 608 -28.21 2.27 31.56
CA ILE A 608 -27.19 2.86 32.46
C ILE A 608 -27.56 4.31 32.79
N LYS A 609 -27.95 5.09 31.78
CA LYS A 609 -28.38 6.49 31.97
C LYS A 609 -29.60 6.61 32.89
N ASP A 610 -30.61 5.74 32.71
CA ASP A 610 -31.78 5.69 33.60
C ASP A 610 -31.40 5.33 35.05
N LEU A 611 -30.54 4.32 35.24
CA LEU A 611 -30.04 3.95 36.56
C LEU A 611 -29.29 5.11 37.24
N GLY A 612 -28.48 5.86 36.48
CA GLY A 612 -27.80 7.07 36.95
C GLY A 612 -28.78 8.14 37.42
N ASN A 613 -29.83 8.41 36.63
CA ASN A 613 -30.89 9.35 37.00
C ASN A 613 -31.63 8.91 38.28
N ARG A 614 -31.94 7.61 38.40
CA ARG A 614 -32.59 7.04 39.60
C ARG A 614 -31.71 7.14 40.84
N ARG A 615 -30.40 6.92 40.70
CA ARG A 615 -29.43 7.09 41.80
C ARG A 615 -29.42 8.55 42.27
N ALA A 616 -29.30 9.52 41.36
CA ALA A 616 -29.29 10.95 41.71
C ALA A 616 -30.57 11.39 42.44
N ALA A 617 -31.73 10.86 42.03
CA ALA A 617 -32.99 11.12 42.70
C ALA A 617 -33.03 10.56 44.13
N ILE A 618 -32.52 9.34 44.35
CA ILE A 618 -32.45 8.74 45.69
C ILE A 618 -31.44 9.48 46.56
N GLU A 619 -30.27 9.84 46.04
CA GLU A 619 -29.26 10.64 46.76
C GLU A 619 -29.81 11.97 47.24
N THR A 620 -30.58 12.67 46.39
CA THR A 620 -31.26 13.91 46.78
C THR A 620 -32.26 13.69 47.92
N ARG A 621 -33.03 12.58 47.87
CA ARG A 621 -33.98 12.22 48.93
C ARG A 621 -33.26 11.85 50.24
N LEU A 622 -32.12 11.17 50.17
CA LEU A 622 -31.32 10.77 51.33
C LEU A 622 -30.82 11.98 52.13
N VAL A 623 -30.44 13.08 51.47
CA VAL A 623 -30.05 14.33 52.17
C VAL A 623 -31.20 14.86 53.03
N GLY A 624 -32.44 14.79 52.52
CA GLY A 624 -33.63 15.18 53.27
C GLY A 624 -33.95 14.25 54.44
N ILE A 625 -33.76 12.93 54.24
CA ILE A 625 -33.94 11.92 55.29
C ILE A 625 -32.90 12.10 56.41
N GLU A 626 -31.62 12.30 56.05
CA GLU A 626 -30.56 12.54 57.03
C GLU A 626 -30.86 13.78 57.89
N ARG A 627 -31.26 14.89 57.25
CA ARG A 627 -31.65 16.11 57.96
C ARG A 627 -32.80 15.85 58.94
N ARG A 628 -33.79 15.04 58.52
CA ARG A 628 -34.93 14.67 59.37
C ARG A 628 -34.50 13.82 60.55
N TYR A 629 -33.66 12.80 60.34
CA TYR A 629 -33.15 11.98 61.43
C TYR A 629 -32.33 12.82 62.42
N ARG A 630 -31.41 13.67 61.92
CA ARG A 630 -30.65 14.58 62.79
C ARG A 630 -31.57 15.47 63.62
N ALA A 631 -32.58 16.08 63.01
CA ALA A 631 -33.55 16.91 63.74
C ALA A 631 -34.35 16.13 64.79
N GLN A 632 -34.81 14.91 64.46
CA GLN A 632 -35.55 14.04 65.39
C GLN A 632 -34.68 13.60 66.58
N PHE A 633 -33.43 13.19 66.33
CA PHE A 633 -32.53 12.78 67.40
C PHE A 633 -32.06 13.96 68.26
N SER A 634 -31.85 15.15 67.68
CA SER A 634 -31.58 16.38 68.46
C SER A 634 -32.78 16.81 69.31
N ALA A 635 -34.00 16.69 68.80
CA ALA A 635 -35.21 16.98 69.59
C ALA A 635 -35.41 15.97 70.72
N LEU A 636 -35.11 14.69 70.48
CA LEU A 636 -35.16 13.63 71.49
C LEU A 636 -34.09 13.85 72.58
N ASP A 637 -32.89 14.30 72.21
CA ASP A 637 -31.84 14.68 73.16
C ASP A 637 -32.27 15.89 74.02
N GLY A 638 -32.90 16.90 73.40
CA GLY A 638 -33.51 18.02 74.12
C GLY A 638 -34.63 17.59 75.08
N MET A 639 -35.49 16.66 74.65
CA MET A 639 -36.55 16.10 75.50
C MET A 639 -35.97 15.31 76.67
N LEU A 640 -34.99 14.44 76.42
CA LEU A 640 -34.29 13.68 77.47
C LEU A 640 -33.59 14.61 78.46
N SER A 641 -32.96 15.69 77.97
CA SER A 641 -32.36 16.73 78.82
C SER A 641 -33.42 17.41 79.69
N SER A 642 -34.57 17.78 79.12
CA SER A 642 -35.69 18.37 79.89
C SER A 642 -36.31 17.39 80.90
N MET A 643 -36.40 16.09 80.56
CA MET A 643 -36.87 15.04 81.47
C MET A 643 -35.87 14.80 82.59
N ASN A 644 -34.56 14.84 82.31
CA ASN A 644 -33.51 14.77 83.31
C ASN A 644 -33.54 15.99 84.23
N GLN A 645 -33.73 17.20 83.69
CA GLN A 645 -33.92 18.42 84.51
C GLN A 645 -35.18 18.32 85.38
N THR A 646 -36.29 17.84 84.83
CA THR A 646 -37.54 17.62 85.57
C THR A 646 -37.36 16.56 86.66
N SER A 647 -36.67 15.45 86.36
CA SER A 647 -36.33 14.41 87.33
C SER A 647 -35.44 14.95 88.44
N ASN A 648 -34.41 15.73 88.11
CA ASN A 648 -33.55 16.38 89.08
C ASN A 648 -34.33 17.37 89.95
N TYR A 649 -35.23 18.16 89.36
CA TYR A 649 -36.12 19.08 90.06
C TYR A 649 -37.06 18.34 91.03
N LEU A 650 -37.72 17.27 90.56
CA LEU A 650 -38.57 16.42 91.40
C LEU A 650 -37.77 15.76 92.53
N THR A 651 -36.55 15.29 92.24
CA THR A 651 -35.65 14.70 93.24
C THR A 651 -35.26 15.73 94.31
N GLN A 652 -34.98 16.97 93.91
CA GLN A 652 -34.71 18.08 94.83
C GLN A 652 -35.95 18.46 95.67
N GLN A 653 -37.14 18.51 95.08
CA GLN A 653 -38.40 18.75 95.79
C GLN A 653 -38.74 17.62 96.78
N LEU A 654 -38.56 16.36 96.39
CA LEU A 654 -38.70 15.19 97.28
C LEU A 654 -37.68 15.23 98.43
N ALA A 655 -36.43 15.62 98.15
CA ALA A 655 -35.41 15.80 99.18
C ALA A 655 -35.69 16.97 100.14
N GLN A 656 -36.42 17.99 99.70
CA GLN A 656 -36.88 19.10 100.53
C GLN A 656 -38.12 18.74 101.37
N LEU A 657 -39.04 17.93 100.83
CA LEU A 657 -40.17 17.34 101.56
C LEU A 657 -39.72 16.37 102.66
N ALA A 658 -38.59 15.69 102.50
CA ALA A 658 -38.00 14.85 103.54
C ALA A 658 -37.33 15.64 104.68
N LYS A 659 -37.29 16.99 104.61
CA LYS A 659 -36.72 17.89 105.62
C LYS A 659 -37.78 18.74 106.35
N LEU A 660 -39.07 18.54 106.03
CA LEU A 660 -40.23 19.01 106.79
C LEU A 660 -40.79 17.84 107.60
#